data_AF-A0A953YBG1-F1
#
_entry.id   AF-A0A953YBG1-F1
#
_cell.length_a   1.000
_cell.length_b   1.000
_cell.length_c   1.000
_cell.angle_alpha   90.00
_cell.angle_beta   90.00
_cell.angle_gamma   90.00
#
_symmetry.space_group_name_H-M   'P 1'
#
loop_
_entity.id
_entity.type
_entity.pdbx_description
1 polymer ?
#
loop_
_entity_poly.entity_id
_entity_poly.type
_entity_poly.pdbx_seq_one_letter_code
_entity_poly.pdbx_strand_id
1 'polypeptide(L)'
;MTQPDASPAFRPLPTAIALAVWLALTLGHKLGLEFAGNFFAWAKTPGNLHAAGGEAGMARAELFLAVFFGSIALAVVALVGRRLRGQPRERLIEAAIPWIAWAAMLVVIWKCFIVYATELVHFGQYALVGALVCWAIRGGRNPQLAFLITFALGTVDELYQHYVLAAGNYYHWMDWSDLVLDGLGATGGILPFVTLLRLELPAAELPDSRRLLKRTLIGCAVVLLPLTLLDPLQVVRLLGHYRYYPAWGEYPNFKPTHWPAPGIGIPLVLASIYVLGTLLEPRRRGVSQPGLAALLILGALAIQPLGRKDGMPVHEVVPTVVARPTPGVVVDGVLDEPCWASAARLGPFARLRDGKPASQATYARVTYDGTNLYVAFEAEDSDVWARETQRDDPYLPGDEVLELFVDDGGDEVTYFEFELSPHQVVYDLLCLVAHAPVDFNPDLPILNHGNWDARDLQVAVKVDGTLDLRPWTDFANTQLDQDRGWTAELAIPWKNFATTINYAPHRPIPPVAGDRWRLGLYRVERPRVDPAELAEVAGQVLDVPAALERLAALSERIRRDDFAPTQATLEAWVASGSLLPVEAERDASGQLQPVSAWATPPAQWTFRAEDLLPRMRQEEAEVHAWSPTYDATTHRPQFFGVLEFGGEQAAQ
;
A
#
# COMPACT_ATOMS: atom_id res chain seq x y z
N MET A 1 -23.32 45.08 -34.01
CA MET A 1 -22.06 44.53 -34.54
C MET A 1 -20.89 45.28 -33.89
N THR A 2 -20.35 44.76 -32.80
CA THR A 2 -19.12 45.29 -32.17
C THR A 2 -17.92 44.87 -33.00
N GLN A 3 -17.02 45.82 -33.33
CA GLN A 3 -15.82 45.53 -34.12
C GLN A 3 -15.02 44.35 -33.53
N PRO A 4 -14.42 43.48 -34.37
CA PRO A 4 -13.54 42.43 -33.90
C PRO A 4 -12.34 43.06 -33.19
N ASP A 5 -12.09 42.59 -31.96
CA ASP A 5 -10.96 42.99 -31.12
C ASP A 5 -9.65 42.75 -31.90
N ALA A 6 -9.02 43.83 -32.39
CA ALA A 6 -7.82 43.81 -33.23
C ALA A 6 -6.54 43.45 -32.44
N SER A 7 -6.66 43.10 -31.15
CA SER A 7 -5.54 42.65 -30.35
C SER A 7 -5.07 41.24 -30.76
N PRO A 8 -3.74 41.00 -30.79
CA PRO A 8 -3.21 39.66 -31.05
C PRO A 8 -3.78 38.67 -30.04
N ALA A 9 -4.08 37.45 -30.50
CA ALA A 9 -4.69 36.41 -29.67
C ALA A 9 -3.87 36.12 -28.40
N PHE A 10 -2.54 36.22 -28.52
CA PHE A 10 -1.57 36.03 -27.43
C PHE A 10 -0.69 37.26 -27.26
N ARG A 11 -0.40 37.64 -26.01
CA ARG A 11 0.55 38.69 -25.65
C ARG A 11 1.95 38.09 -25.50
N PRO A 12 3.00 38.58 -26.21
CA PRO A 12 4.30 37.91 -26.27
C PRO A 12 4.97 37.71 -24.91
N LEU A 13 5.11 38.78 -24.11
CA LEU A 13 5.79 38.73 -22.82
C LEU A 13 5.07 37.85 -21.78
N PRO A 14 3.75 38.02 -21.53
CA PRO A 14 2.99 37.08 -20.70
C PRO A 14 3.07 35.62 -21.15
N THR A 15 3.08 35.38 -22.47
CA THR A 15 3.19 34.02 -23.03
C THR A 15 4.55 33.42 -22.71
N ALA A 16 5.63 34.18 -22.90
CA ALA A 16 6.98 33.74 -22.55
C ALA A 16 7.13 33.46 -21.05
N ILE A 17 6.57 34.31 -20.18
CA ILE A 17 6.55 34.09 -18.73
C ILE A 17 5.77 32.83 -18.38
N ALA A 18 4.56 32.65 -18.93
CA ALA A 18 3.71 31.49 -18.66
C ALA A 18 4.42 30.18 -19.04
N LEU A 19 5.02 30.13 -20.23
CA LEU A 19 5.76 28.97 -20.71
C LEU A 19 7.03 28.71 -19.88
N ALA A 20 7.78 29.75 -19.53
CA ALA A 20 8.99 29.60 -18.72
C ALA A 20 8.68 29.09 -17.31
N VAL A 21 7.62 29.61 -16.68
CA VAL A 21 7.14 29.14 -15.38
C VAL A 21 6.67 27.69 -15.47
N TRP A 22 5.84 27.35 -16.47
CA TRP A 22 5.40 25.97 -16.67
C TRP A 22 6.57 25.03 -16.93
N LEU A 23 7.50 25.37 -17.82
CA LEU A 23 8.71 24.58 -18.09
C LEU A 23 9.55 24.36 -16.83
N ALA A 24 9.72 25.39 -15.99
CA ALA A 24 10.46 25.28 -14.74
C ALA A 24 9.77 24.37 -13.71
N LEU A 25 8.44 24.36 -13.68
CA LEU A 25 7.66 23.53 -12.76
C LEU A 25 7.50 22.08 -13.27
N THR A 26 7.35 21.88 -14.58
CA THR A 26 7.04 20.58 -15.21
C THR A 26 8.28 19.85 -15.76
N LEU A 27 9.17 20.50 -16.52
CA LEU A 27 10.42 19.86 -17.00
C LEU A 27 11.57 20.01 -16.00
N GLY A 28 11.48 21.00 -15.10
CA GLY A 28 12.34 21.12 -13.92
C GLY A 28 11.97 20.13 -12.82
N HIS A 29 11.23 19.06 -13.13
CA HIS A 29 10.70 18.07 -12.19
C HIS A 29 11.72 17.57 -11.16
N LYS A 30 12.99 17.38 -11.54
CA LYS A 30 14.08 17.14 -10.58
C LYS A 30 14.20 18.26 -9.54
N LEU A 31 14.30 19.52 -9.95
CA LEU A 31 14.36 20.67 -9.05
C LEU A 31 13.08 20.86 -8.22
N GLY A 32 11.91 20.65 -8.81
CA GLY A 32 10.62 20.81 -8.13
C GLY A 32 10.36 19.74 -7.07
N LEU A 33 10.49 18.46 -7.43
CA LEU A 33 10.40 17.34 -6.47
C LEU A 33 11.57 17.27 -5.52
N GLU A 34 12.80 17.58 -5.94
CA GLU A 34 13.91 17.70 -4.98
C GLU A 34 13.61 18.83 -4.00
N PHE A 35 13.08 19.97 -4.43
CA PHE A 35 12.73 21.05 -3.50
C PHE A 35 11.61 20.64 -2.54
N ALA A 36 10.51 20.07 -3.05
CA ALA A 36 9.39 19.61 -2.24
C ALA A 36 9.82 18.45 -1.30
N GLY A 37 10.51 17.46 -1.84
CA GLY A 37 11.08 16.34 -1.11
C GLY A 37 12.07 16.78 -0.04
N ASN A 38 12.99 17.71 -0.36
CA ASN A 38 13.91 18.28 0.61
C ASN A 38 13.18 19.10 1.68
N PHE A 39 12.14 19.85 1.32
CA PHE A 39 11.33 20.59 2.28
C PHE A 39 10.60 19.65 3.25
N PHE A 40 9.98 18.58 2.74
CA PHE A 40 9.28 17.61 3.59
C PHE A 40 10.24 16.74 4.40
N ALA A 41 11.39 16.35 3.84
CA ALA A 41 12.44 15.68 4.60
C ALA A 41 12.97 16.58 5.72
N TRP A 42 13.24 17.86 5.43
CA TRP A 42 13.62 18.85 6.43
C TRP A 42 12.54 19.05 7.50
N ALA A 43 11.25 19.09 7.12
CA ALA A 43 10.14 19.21 8.05
C ALA A 43 10.01 18.00 8.99
N LYS A 44 10.27 16.78 8.48
CA LYS A 44 10.25 15.53 9.25
C LYS A 44 11.42 15.40 10.24
N THR A 45 12.51 16.12 10.06
CA THR A 45 13.66 16.06 10.97
C THR A 45 13.30 16.63 12.36
N PRO A 46 13.53 15.88 13.46
CA PRO A 46 13.30 16.38 14.82
C PRO A 46 13.99 17.70 15.10
N GLY A 47 13.27 18.64 15.72
CA GLY A 47 13.78 19.96 16.10
C GLY A 47 13.63 21.07 15.04
N ASN A 48 13.26 20.74 13.79
CA ASN A 48 13.07 21.76 12.74
C ASN A 48 11.71 22.48 12.84
N LEU A 49 10.62 21.80 12.48
CA LEU A 49 9.26 22.34 12.62
C LEU A 49 8.54 21.83 13.87
N HIS A 50 8.97 20.69 14.40
CA HIS A 50 8.43 20.11 15.62
C HIS A 50 9.52 19.35 16.38
N ALA A 51 9.49 19.41 17.72
CA ALA A 51 10.50 18.77 18.56
C ALA A 51 10.62 17.26 18.31
N ALA A 52 9.49 16.57 18.12
CA ALA A 52 9.44 15.14 17.82
C ALA A 52 9.78 14.78 16.35
N GLY A 53 9.75 15.74 15.42
CA GLY A 53 9.86 15.44 13.99
C GLY A 53 8.70 14.56 13.47
N GLY A 54 8.99 13.74 12.46
CA GLY A 54 8.07 12.75 11.90
C GLY A 54 6.74 13.37 11.43
N GLU A 55 5.64 12.70 11.75
CA GLU A 55 4.27 13.14 11.40
C GLU A 55 3.93 14.52 11.97
N ALA A 56 4.36 14.81 13.20
CA ALA A 56 4.09 16.10 13.83
C ALA A 56 4.83 17.26 13.13
N GLY A 57 6.05 17.00 12.63
CA GLY A 57 6.79 17.93 11.77
C GLY A 57 6.09 18.14 10.42
N MET A 58 5.55 17.07 9.84
CA MET A 58 4.81 17.10 8.59
C MET A 58 3.51 17.90 8.69
N ALA A 59 2.69 17.68 9.73
CA ALA A 59 1.46 18.44 9.97
C ALA A 59 1.71 19.96 10.12
N ARG A 60 2.88 20.34 10.67
CA ARG A 60 3.31 21.75 10.75
C ARG A 60 3.69 22.31 9.38
N ALA A 61 4.32 21.52 8.51
CA ALA A 61 4.64 21.91 7.14
C ALA A 61 3.37 22.13 6.31
N GLU A 62 2.38 21.25 6.43
CA GLU A 62 1.07 21.42 5.77
C GLU A 62 0.38 22.71 6.21
N LEU A 63 0.35 22.99 7.52
CA LEU A 63 -0.21 24.22 8.05
C LEU A 63 0.52 25.45 7.51
N PHE A 64 1.86 25.40 7.41
CA PHE A 64 2.65 26.47 6.82
C PHE A 64 2.27 26.73 5.36
N LEU A 65 2.18 25.67 4.54
CA LEU A 65 1.77 25.78 3.14
C LEU A 65 0.35 26.34 3.02
N ALA A 66 -0.59 25.87 3.83
CA ALA A 66 -1.96 26.35 3.86
C ALA A 66 -2.04 27.85 4.19
N VAL A 67 -1.25 28.32 5.18
CA VAL A 67 -1.18 29.74 5.55
C VAL A 67 -0.53 30.57 4.45
N PHE A 68 0.55 30.08 3.83
CA PHE A 68 1.26 30.76 2.75
C PHE A 68 0.34 30.97 1.53
N PHE A 69 -0.23 29.89 1.00
CA PHE A 69 -1.14 29.97 -0.15
C PHE A 69 -2.45 30.69 0.20
N GLY A 70 -2.97 30.51 1.42
CA GLY A 70 -4.12 31.25 1.93
C GLY A 70 -3.89 32.76 1.97
N SER A 71 -2.68 33.20 2.34
CA SER A 71 -2.30 34.62 2.35
C SER A 71 -2.24 35.21 0.95
N ILE A 72 -1.71 34.46 -0.03
CA ILE A 72 -1.71 34.86 -1.44
C ILE A 72 -3.15 34.97 -1.96
N ALA A 73 -4.00 33.98 -1.68
CA ALA A 73 -5.40 33.99 -2.07
C ALA A 73 -6.15 35.20 -1.48
N LEU A 74 -5.94 35.51 -0.19
CA LEU A 74 -6.50 36.70 0.45
C LEU A 74 -6.01 38.00 -0.19
N ALA A 75 -4.74 38.09 -0.59
CA ALA A 75 -4.21 39.25 -1.29
C ALA A 75 -4.88 39.44 -2.67
N VAL A 76 -5.11 38.34 -3.41
CA VAL A 76 -5.84 38.37 -4.69
C VAL A 76 -7.29 38.79 -4.48
N VAL A 77 -7.97 38.24 -3.48
CA VAL A 77 -9.34 38.63 -3.11
C VAL A 77 -9.40 40.11 -2.71
N ALA A 78 -8.41 40.62 -1.97
CA ALA A 78 -8.34 42.03 -1.60
C ALA A 78 -8.12 42.95 -2.83
N LEU A 79 -7.28 42.53 -3.78
CA LEU A 79 -7.03 43.25 -5.03
C LEU A 79 -8.30 43.34 -5.89
N VAL A 80 -8.99 42.21 -6.07
CA VAL A 80 -10.30 42.15 -6.75
C VAL A 80 -11.36 42.92 -5.96
N GLY A 81 -11.34 42.81 -4.63
CA GLY A 81 -12.27 43.45 -3.69
C GLY A 81 -12.28 44.97 -3.79
N ARG A 82 -11.13 45.59 -4.11
CA ARG A 82 -11.08 47.03 -4.42
C ARG A 82 -11.95 47.39 -5.63
N ARG A 83 -12.05 46.52 -6.63
CA ARG A 83 -12.90 46.69 -7.83
C ARG A 83 -14.37 46.34 -7.59
N LEU A 84 -14.68 45.64 -6.49
CA LEU A 84 -16.06 45.34 -6.07
C LEU A 84 -16.76 46.55 -5.43
N ARG A 85 -16.00 47.52 -4.91
CA ARG A 85 -16.57 48.72 -4.27
C ARG A 85 -17.42 49.52 -5.26
N GLY A 86 -18.65 49.83 -4.88
CA GLY A 86 -19.58 50.62 -5.68
C GLY A 86 -20.30 49.83 -6.78
N GLN A 87 -20.08 48.52 -6.91
CA GLN A 87 -20.83 47.68 -7.84
C GLN A 87 -22.23 47.38 -7.27
N PRO A 88 -23.27 47.30 -8.12
CA PRO A 88 -24.62 46.95 -7.68
C PRO A 88 -24.67 45.54 -7.11
N ARG A 89 -25.51 45.34 -6.09
CA ARG A 89 -25.65 44.07 -5.36
C ARG A 89 -25.88 42.87 -6.28
N GLU A 90 -26.67 43.05 -7.33
CA GLU A 90 -26.99 42.02 -8.31
C GLU A 90 -25.73 41.50 -9.02
N ARG A 91 -24.85 42.39 -9.48
CA ARG A 91 -23.58 42.00 -10.10
C ARG A 91 -22.64 41.30 -9.13
N LEU A 92 -22.64 41.70 -7.86
CA LEU A 92 -21.85 41.04 -6.83
C LEU A 92 -22.34 39.60 -6.59
N ILE A 93 -23.66 39.39 -6.56
CA ILE A 93 -24.26 38.05 -6.43
C ILE A 93 -23.90 37.20 -7.65
N GLU A 94 -24.01 37.73 -8.87
CA GLU A 94 -23.66 37.02 -10.11
C GLU A 94 -22.17 36.67 -10.21
N ALA A 95 -21.31 37.51 -9.67
CA ALA A 95 -19.87 37.28 -9.60
C ALA A 95 -19.47 36.26 -8.53
N ALA A 96 -20.27 36.10 -7.46
CA ALA A 96 -20.01 35.16 -6.37
C ALA A 96 -20.37 33.70 -6.71
N ILE A 97 -21.31 33.48 -7.63
CA ILE A 97 -21.80 32.13 -7.97
C ILE A 97 -20.68 31.17 -8.42
N PRO A 98 -19.77 31.54 -9.34
CA PRO A 98 -18.66 30.68 -9.73
C PRO A 98 -17.72 30.32 -8.56
N TRP A 99 -17.50 31.26 -7.63
CA TRP A 99 -16.67 31.03 -6.45
C TRP A 99 -17.32 30.05 -5.47
N ILE A 100 -18.62 30.16 -5.22
CA ILE A 100 -19.34 29.23 -4.33
C ILE A 100 -19.30 27.81 -4.92
N ALA A 101 -19.52 27.69 -6.23
CA ALA A 101 -19.48 26.41 -6.91
C ALA A 101 -18.08 25.79 -6.90
N TRP A 102 -17.04 26.58 -7.18
CA TRP A 102 -15.65 26.14 -7.10
C TRP A 102 -15.25 25.73 -5.67
N ALA A 103 -15.65 26.49 -4.65
CA ALA A 103 -15.38 26.15 -3.25
C ALA A 103 -16.06 24.83 -2.83
N ALA A 104 -17.29 24.58 -3.30
CA ALA A 104 -17.96 23.31 -3.07
C ALA A 104 -17.20 22.15 -3.72
N MET A 105 -16.72 22.31 -4.97
CA MET A 105 -15.89 21.31 -5.64
C MET A 105 -14.56 21.10 -4.93
N LEU A 106 -13.92 22.16 -4.44
CA LEU A 106 -12.69 22.08 -3.66
C LEU A 106 -12.88 21.21 -2.42
N VAL A 107 -13.97 21.38 -1.68
CA VAL A 107 -14.25 20.56 -0.49
C VAL A 107 -14.44 19.08 -0.87
N VAL A 108 -15.15 18.79 -1.96
CA VAL A 108 -15.34 17.41 -2.41
C VAL A 108 -14.02 16.80 -2.84
N ILE A 109 -13.28 17.48 -3.72
CA ILE A 109 -12.01 16.98 -4.27
C ILE A 109 -11.00 16.83 -3.14
N TRP A 110 -10.97 17.76 -2.18
CA TRP A 110 -10.17 17.63 -0.96
C TRP A 110 -10.53 16.37 -0.18
N LYS A 111 -11.81 16.03 -0.03
CA LYS A 111 -12.25 14.84 0.69
C LYS A 111 -11.99 13.53 -0.06
N CYS A 112 -11.98 13.55 -1.40
CA CYS A 112 -11.94 12.33 -2.19
C CYS A 112 -10.56 12.04 -2.75
N PHE A 113 -9.86 13.04 -3.30
CA PHE A 113 -8.73 12.81 -4.19
C PHE A 113 -7.37 13.25 -3.64
N ILE A 114 -7.32 14.00 -2.54
CA ILE A 114 -6.03 14.43 -1.97
C ILE A 114 -5.55 13.41 -0.97
N VAL A 115 -4.94 12.38 -1.50
CA VAL A 115 -4.37 11.26 -0.79
C VAL A 115 -3.13 11.70 -0.01
N TYR A 116 -2.25 12.47 -0.64
CA TYR A 116 -0.97 12.88 -0.05
C TYR A 116 -0.89 14.38 0.20
N ALA A 117 0.00 14.76 1.12
CA ALA A 117 0.30 16.15 1.39
C ALA A 117 0.99 16.82 0.19
N THR A 118 1.79 16.06 -0.56
CA THR A 118 2.51 16.54 -1.76
C THR A 118 1.57 16.94 -2.88
N GLU A 119 0.42 16.28 -3.04
CA GLU A 119 -0.61 16.59 -4.04
C GLU A 119 -1.20 18.00 -3.87
N LEU A 120 -1.04 18.63 -2.69
CA LEU A 120 -1.38 20.05 -2.49
C LEU A 120 -0.63 20.99 -3.44
N VAL A 121 0.52 20.58 -3.97
CA VAL A 121 1.34 21.42 -4.85
C VAL A 121 0.60 21.75 -6.16
N HIS A 122 -0.21 20.83 -6.67
CA HIS A 122 -0.97 20.99 -7.93
C HIS A 122 -1.89 22.21 -7.89
N PHE A 123 -2.50 22.49 -6.73
CA PHE A 123 -3.34 23.67 -6.53
C PHE A 123 -2.59 24.98 -6.78
N GLY A 124 -1.44 25.14 -6.13
CA GLY A 124 -0.63 26.35 -6.22
C GLY A 124 -0.01 26.49 -7.61
N GLN A 125 0.56 25.40 -8.12
CA GLN A 125 1.22 25.33 -9.42
C GLN A 125 0.26 25.71 -10.55
N TYR A 126 -0.87 25.00 -10.67
CA TYR A 126 -1.79 25.23 -11.79
C TYR A 126 -2.68 26.45 -11.60
N ALA A 127 -2.89 26.95 -10.38
CA ALA A 127 -3.46 28.29 -10.19
C ALA A 127 -2.55 29.38 -10.75
N LEU A 128 -1.23 29.32 -10.52
CA LEU A 128 -0.29 30.28 -11.07
C LEU A 128 -0.22 30.18 -12.61
N VAL A 129 -0.04 28.97 -13.15
CA VAL A 129 0.01 28.73 -14.60
C VAL A 129 -1.29 29.19 -15.26
N GLY A 130 -2.45 28.83 -14.70
CA GLY A 130 -3.77 29.25 -15.17
C GLY A 130 -3.93 30.77 -15.22
N ALA A 131 -3.50 31.48 -14.17
CA ALA A 131 -3.55 32.94 -14.13
C ALA A 131 -2.65 33.59 -15.20
N LEU A 132 -1.44 33.08 -15.38
CA LEU A 132 -0.48 33.58 -16.37
C LEU A 132 -0.93 33.32 -17.81
N VAL A 133 -1.42 32.11 -18.10
CA VAL A 133 -1.99 31.76 -19.40
C VAL A 133 -3.22 32.62 -19.70
N CYS A 134 -4.10 32.82 -18.72
CA CYS A 134 -5.26 33.69 -18.87
C CYS A 134 -4.85 35.14 -19.17
N TRP A 135 -3.86 35.67 -18.45
CA TRP A 135 -3.31 37.00 -18.73
C TRP A 135 -2.69 37.11 -20.14
N ALA A 136 -2.04 36.05 -20.60
CA ALA A 136 -1.46 35.99 -21.94
C ALA A 136 -2.50 36.03 -23.06
N ILE A 137 -3.65 35.40 -22.87
CA ILE A 137 -4.70 35.30 -23.88
C ILE A 137 -5.61 36.53 -23.84
N ARG A 138 -5.44 37.41 -24.83
CA ARG A 138 -6.21 38.66 -24.97
C ARG A 138 -6.30 39.49 -23.67
N GLY A 139 -5.29 39.41 -22.81
CA GLY A 139 -5.27 40.16 -21.54
C GLY A 139 -6.29 39.68 -20.50
N GLY A 140 -6.63 38.39 -20.48
CA GLY A 140 -7.63 37.83 -19.56
C GLY A 140 -9.04 37.76 -20.11
N ARG A 141 -9.25 38.05 -21.40
CA ARG A 141 -10.59 38.14 -22.02
C ARG A 141 -11.12 36.81 -22.57
N ASN A 142 -10.35 35.73 -22.50
CA ASN A 142 -10.76 34.40 -22.95
C ASN A 142 -10.39 33.30 -21.92
N PRO A 143 -11.05 33.29 -20.74
CA PRO A 143 -10.74 32.38 -19.64
C PRO A 143 -10.97 30.89 -19.97
N GLN A 144 -11.91 30.55 -20.86
CA GLN A 144 -12.10 29.15 -21.27
C GLN A 144 -10.94 28.60 -22.08
N LEU A 145 -10.44 29.37 -23.07
CA LEU A 145 -9.28 28.95 -23.83
C LEU A 145 -8.04 28.84 -22.92
N ALA A 146 -7.94 29.75 -21.94
CA ALA A 146 -6.88 29.67 -20.94
C ALA A 146 -6.94 28.37 -20.15
N PHE A 147 -8.12 28.00 -19.66
CA PHE A 147 -8.32 26.75 -18.94
C PHE A 147 -7.99 25.52 -19.78
N LEU A 148 -8.40 25.48 -21.05
CA LEU A 148 -8.07 24.35 -21.93
C LEU A 148 -6.58 24.20 -22.16
N ILE A 149 -5.88 25.32 -22.37
CA ILE A 149 -4.43 25.30 -22.54
C ILE A 149 -3.77 24.87 -21.24
N THR A 150 -4.14 25.45 -20.09
CA THR A 150 -3.57 25.08 -18.80
C THR A 150 -3.82 23.62 -18.44
N PHE A 151 -5.03 23.11 -18.70
CA PHE A 151 -5.36 21.70 -18.48
C PHE A 151 -4.54 20.79 -19.41
N ALA A 152 -4.38 21.15 -20.68
CA ALA A 152 -3.54 20.39 -21.60
C ALA A 152 -2.07 20.39 -21.17
N LEU A 153 -1.57 21.51 -20.61
CA LEU A 153 -0.23 21.60 -20.03
C LEU A 153 -0.08 20.68 -18.81
N GLY A 154 -1.10 20.59 -17.94
CA GLY A 154 -1.16 19.61 -16.86
C GLY A 154 -1.19 18.17 -17.35
N THR A 155 -1.97 17.90 -18.40
CA THR A 155 -1.99 16.57 -19.04
C THR A 155 -0.61 16.18 -19.59
N VAL A 156 0.13 17.12 -20.16
CA VAL A 156 1.51 16.87 -20.62
C VAL A 156 2.46 16.60 -19.46
N ASP A 157 2.28 17.28 -18.33
CA ASP A 157 3.04 17.02 -17.09
C ASP A 157 2.84 15.58 -16.63
N GLU A 158 1.60 15.15 -16.46
CA GLU A 158 1.28 13.78 -16.02
C GLU A 158 1.72 12.71 -17.03
N LEU A 159 1.59 13.00 -18.34
CA LEU A 159 2.14 12.13 -19.38
C LEU A 159 3.67 12.00 -19.30
N TYR A 160 4.37 13.10 -19.01
CA TYR A 160 5.82 13.10 -18.87
C TYR A 160 6.25 12.31 -17.63
N GLN A 161 5.56 12.49 -16.50
CA GLN A 161 5.78 11.70 -15.29
C GLN A 161 5.59 10.21 -15.57
N HIS A 162 4.47 9.85 -16.21
CA HIS A 162 4.12 8.48 -16.50
C HIS A 162 5.07 7.80 -17.50
N TYR A 163 5.34 8.43 -18.65
CA TYR A 163 6.07 7.78 -19.74
C TYR A 163 7.58 8.00 -19.70
N VAL A 164 8.06 9.07 -19.07
CA VAL A 164 9.49 9.44 -19.11
C VAL A 164 10.15 9.25 -17.75
N LEU A 165 9.60 9.83 -16.68
CA LEU A 165 10.24 9.76 -15.36
C LEU A 165 10.10 8.38 -14.72
N ALA A 166 8.94 7.76 -14.90
CA ALA A 166 8.70 6.40 -14.45
C ALA A 166 9.06 5.33 -15.49
N ALA A 167 9.85 5.69 -16.52
CA ALA A 167 10.30 4.72 -17.52
C ALA A 167 11.11 3.59 -16.84
N GLY A 168 10.57 2.37 -16.88
CA GLY A 168 11.16 1.19 -16.23
C GLY A 168 10.59 0.87 -14.84
N ASN A 169 9.76 1.75 -14.27
CA ASN A 169 8.96 1.43 -13.09
C ASN A 169 7.63 0.82 -13.52
N TYR A 170 7.53 -0.51 -13.47
CA TYR A 170 6.34 -1.24 -13.89
C TYR A 170 5.09 -0.94 -13.02
N TYR A 171 5.30 -0.38 -11.82
CA TYR A 171 4.26 -0.07 -10.84
C TYR A 171 3.72 1.37 -10.92
N HIS A 172 4.24 2.22 -11.82
CA HIS A 172 3.80 3.61 -11.92
C HIS A 172 2.63 3.78 -12.89
N TRP A 173 1.50 4.26 -12.37
CA TRP A 173 0.27 4.49 -13.12
C TRP A 173 0.16 5.96 -13.58
N MET A 174 -0.79 6.23 -14.46
CA MET A 174 -1.13 7.60 -14.81
C MET A 174 -1.95 8.19 -13.64
N ASP A 175 -1.52 9.33 -13.12
CA ASP A 175 -2.22 10.00 -12.05
C ASP A 175 -3.46 10.76 -12.56
N TRP A 176 -4.59 10.06 -12.62
CA TRP A 176 -5.86 10.68 -13.01
C TRP A 176 -6.39 11.67 -11.96
N SER A 177 -5.99 11.53 -10.69
CA SER A 177 -6.32 12.48 -9.61
C SER A 177 -5.65 13.82 -9.86
N ASP A 178 -4.36 13.81 -10.21
CA ASP A 178 -3.58 15.01 -10.46
C ASP A 178 -4.15 15.82 -11.61
N LEU A 179 -4.64 15.17 -12.67
CA LEU A 179 -5.37 15.88 -13.74
C LEU A 179 -6.62 16.62 -13.21
N VAL A 180 -7.34 16.06 -12.24
CA VAL A 180 -8.48 16.73 -11.60
C VAL A 180 -8.00 17.89 -10.71
N LEU A 181 -6.90 17.69 -9.97
CA LEU A 181 -6.29 18.71 -9.10
C LEU A 181 -5.74 19.89 -9.91
N ASP A 182 -5.08 19.63 -11.04
CA ASP A 182 -4.58 20.60 -12.00
C ASP A 182 -5.73 21.44 -12.56
N GLY A 183 -6.82 20.79 -12.96
CA GLY A 183 -8.03 21.48 -13.42
C GLY A 183 -8.63 22.38 -12.34
N LEU A 184 -8.64 21.92 -11.09
CA LEU A 184 -9.17 22.67 -9.95
C LEU A 184 -8.26 23.86 -9.57
N GLY A 185 -6.95 23.68 -9.63
CA GLY A 185 -5.95 24.75 -9.48
C GLY A 185 -6.09 25.79 -10.59
N ALA A 186 -6.12 25.35 -11.85
CA ALA A 186 -6.28 26.21 -13.02
C ALA A 186 -7.53 27.08 -12.95
N THR A 187 -8.68 26.50 -12.58
CA THR A 187 -9.90 27.26 -12.36
C THR A 187 -9.75 28.31 -11.25
N GLY A 188 -9.13 27.96 -10.13
CA GLY A 188 -8.86 28.89 -9.02
C GLY A 188 -8.04 30.11 -9.46
N GLY A 189 -7.02 29.91 -10.29
CA GLY A 189 -6.20 30.99 -10.86
C GLY A 189 -6.92 31.87 -11.90
N ILE A 190 -7.88 31.32 -12.62
CA ILE A 190 -8.60 32.01 -13.71
C ILE A 190 -9.83 32.78 -13.19
N LEU A 191 -10.47 32.32 -12.11
CA LEU A 191 -11.67 32.92 -11.51
C LEU A 191 -11.57 34.44 -11.23
N PRO A 192 -10.42 35.02 -10.79
CA PRO A 192 -10.26 36.46 -10.68
C PRO A 192 -10.52 37.21 -11.99
N PHE A 193 -10.06 36.69 -13.13
CA PHE A 193 -10.30 37.29 -14.45
C PHE A 193 -11.77 37.18 -14.85
N VAL A 194 -12.41 36.03 -14.60
CA VAL A 194 -13.85 35.82 -14.83
C VAL A 194 -14.65 36.83 -14.00
N THR A 195 -14.27 37.03 -12.74
CA THR A 195 -14.89 38.01 -11.83
C THR A 195 -14.81 39.41 -12.42
N LEU A 196 -13.61 39.86 -12.82
CA LEU A 196 -13.43 41.19 -13.43
C LEU A 196 -14.23 41.36 -14.72
N LEU A 197 -14.25 40.35 -15.60
CA LEU A 197 -15.06 40.40 -16.82
C LEU A 197 -16.56 40.50 -16.54
N ARG A 198 -17.07 39.77 -15.54
CA ARG A 198 -18.49 39.84 -15.15
C ARG A 198 -18.89 41.21 -14.62
N LEU A 199 -17.96 41.94 -14.02
CA LEU A 199 -18.20 43.31 -13.54
C LEU A 199 -18.12 44.34 -14.68
N GLU A 200 -17.29 44.10 -15.68
CA GLU A 200 -17.07 45.00 -16.82
C GLU A 200 -18.10 44.85 -17.94
N LEU A 201 -18.58 43.63 -18.20
CA LEU A 201 -19.43 43.34 -19.36
C LEU A 201 -20.91 43.72 -19.13
N PRO A 202 -21.65 44.08 -20.20
CA PRO A 202 -23.10 44.28 -20.13
C PRO A 202 -23.83 42.98 -19.77
N ALA A 203 -24.91 43.07 -19.00
CA ALA A 203 -25.70 41.91 -18.57
C ALA A 203 -26.22 41.04 -19.73
N ALA A 204 -26.49 41.64 -20.90
CA ALA A 204 -26.92 40.92 -22.09
C ALA A 204 -25.83 40.00 -22.69
N GLU A 205 -24.55 40.29 -22.44
CA GLU A 205 -23.42 39.46 -22.89
C GLU A 205 -23.12 38.30 -21.93
N LEU A 206 -23.63 38.38 -20.69
CA LEU A 206 -23.38 37.38 -19.66
C LEU A 206 -24.29 36.15 -19.84
N PRO A 207 -23.80 34.95 -19.46
CA PRO A 207 -24.63 33.75 -19.36
C PRO A 207 -25.61 33.85 -18.19
N ASP A 208 -26.76 33.16 -18.31
CA ASP A 208 -27.75 33.08 -17.23
C ASP A 208 -27.17 32.34 -16.00
N SER A 209 -26.96 33.10 -14.93
CA SER A 209 -26.38 32.63 -13.67
C SER A 209 -27.18 31.51 -13.00
N ARG A 210 -28.52 31.49 -13.14
CA ARG A 210 -29.36 30.39 -12.61
C ARG A 210 -29.14 29.12 -13.40
N ARG A 211 -29.03 29.24 -14.72
CA ARG A 211 -28.76 28.10 -15.61
C ARG A 211 -27.35 27.55 -15.40
N LEU A 212 -26.37 28.44 -15.15
CA LEU A 212 -25.01 28.06 -14.79
C LEU A 212 -25.00 27.27 -13.47
N LEU A 213 -25.57 27.82 -12.40
CA LEU A 213 -25.65 27.15 -11.10
C LEU A 213 -26.35 25.79 -11.20
N LYS A 214 -27.48 25.72 -11.93
CA LYS A 214 -28.20 24.45 -12.13
C LYS A 214 -27.34 23.41 -12.84
N ARG A 215 -26.60 23.79 -13.88
CA ARG A 215 -25.70 22.87 -14.62
C ARG A 215 -24.55 22.39 -13.75
N THR A 216 -23.95 23.29 -12.97
CA THR A 216 -22.87 22.92 -12.06
C THR A 216 -23.39 21.99 -10.96
N LEU A 217 -24.53 22.30 -10.33
CA LEU A 217 -25.12 21.44 -9.31
C LEU A 217 -25.49 20.05 -9.85
N ILE A 218 -26.03 19.96 -11.07
CA ILE A 218 -26.30 18.67 -11.72
C ILE A 218 -24.98 17.94 -12.01
N GLY A 219 -23.95 18.63 -12.50
CA GLY A 219 -22.63 18.04 -12.72
C GLY A 219 -22.02 17.49 -11.44
N CYS A 220 -22.03 18.28 -10.35
CA CYS A 220 -21.60 17.80 -9.03
C CYS A 220 -22.48 16.64 -8.55
N ALA A 221 -23.80 16.69 -8.74
CA ALA A 221 -24.70 15.63 -8.30
C ALA A 221 -24.47 14.30 -9.04
N VAL A 222 -24.10 14.33 -10.31
CA VAL A 222 -23.90 13.11 -11.13
C VAL A 222 -22.49 12.53 -10.92
N VAL A 223 -21.48 13.38 -10.74
CA VAL A 223 -20.07 12.99 -10.75
C VAL A 223 -19.52 12.79 -9.34
N LEU A 224 -19.95 13.64 -8.40
CA LEU A 224 -19.30 13.81 -7.11
C LEU A 224 -20.18 13.35 -5.93
N LEU A 225 -21.50 13.46 -6.04
CA LEU A 225 -22.41 13.03 -4.97
C LEU A 225 -22.37 11.51 -4.70
N PRO A 226 -22.21 10.62 -5.71
CA PRO A 226 -21.97 9.20 -5.44
C PRO A 226 -20.68 8.98 -4.64
N LEU A 227 -19.64 9.77 -4.90
CA LEU A 227 -18.35 9.67 -4.20
C LEU A 227 -18.39 10.16 -2.74
N THR A 228 -19.34 11.06 -2.40
CA THR A 228 -19.47 11.60 -1.04
C THR A 228 -20.52 10.89 -0.19
N LEU A 229 -21.41 10.10 -0.81
CA LEU A 229 -22.47 9.36 -0.13
C LEU A 229 -22.15 7.88 0.08
N LEU A 230 -21.23 7.33 -0.70
CA LEU A 230 -20.77 5.95 -0.55
C LEU A 230 -19.62 5.90 0.46
N ASP A 231 -19.59 4.84 1.25
CA ASP A 231 -18.48 4.53 2.14
C ASP A 231 -17.16 4.40 1.33
N PRO A 232 -16.02 4.91 1.83
CA PRO A 232 -14.69 4.72 1.26
C PRO A 232 -14.44 3.36 0.60
N LEU A 233 -14.72 2.28 1.31
CA LEU A 233 -14.48 0.92 0.86
C LEU A 233 -15.48 0.51 -0.22
N GLN A 234 -16.72 1.01 -0.17
CA GLN A 234 -17.71 0.80 -1.22
C GLN A 234 -17.36 1.55 -2.49
N VAL A 235 -16.80 2.76 -2.39
CA VAL A 235 -16.27 3.51 -3.55
C VAL A 235 -15.08 2.76 -4.14
N VAL A 236 -14.15 2.30 -3.31
CA VAL A 236 -12.99 1.50 -3.74
C VAL A 236 -13.41 0.20 -4.43
N ARG A 237 -14.39 -0.52 -3.88
CA ARG A 237 -14.93 -1.76 -4.49
C ARG A 237 -15.72 -1.50 -5.77
N LEU A 238 -16.46 -0.40 -5.83
CA LEU A 238 -17.25 -0.02 -7.00
C LEU A 238 -16.38 0.53 -8.13
N LEU A 239 -15.30 1.25 -7.79
CA LEU A 239 -14.47 1.99 -8.73
C LEU A 239 -13.13 1.32 -9.05
N GLY A 240 -12.72 0.31 -8.29
CA GLY A 240 -11.35 -0.18 -8.35
C GLY A 240 -10.34 0.86 -7.84
N HIS A 241 -9.22 0.38 -7.32
CA HIS A 241 -8.14 1.22 -6.81
C HIS A 241 -6.81 0.55 -7.12
N TYR A 242 -5.75 1.35 -7.17
CA TYR A 242 -4.36 0.88 -7.17
C TYR A 242 -3.72 1.31 -5.86
N ARG A 243 -3.09 0.38 -5.15
CA ARG A 243 -2.28 0.73 -3.98
C ARG A 243 -0.89 1.14 -4.46
N TYR A 244 -0.62 2.43 -4.49
CA TYR A 244 0.72 2.96 -4.75
C TYR A 244 1.45 3.08 -3.41
N TYR A 245 2.67 2.55 -3.33
CA TYR A 245 3.53 2.70 -2.17
C TYR A 245 3.98 4.17 -2.09
N PRO A 246 3.86 4.86 -0.94
CA PRO A 246 4.29 6.24 -0.84
C PRO A 246 5.80 6.32 -1.14
N ALA A 247 6.16 6.90 -2.28
CA ALA A 247 7.54 7.03 -2.75
C ALA A 247 8.47 7.78 -1.77
N TRP A 248 7.90 8.39 -0.72
CA TRP A 248 8.60 9.23 0.26
C TRP A 248 8.26 8.92 1.73
N GLY A 249 7.56 7.81 2.01
CA GLY A 249 7.06 7.50 3.36
C GLY A 249 6.17 8.62 3.91
N GLU A 250 5.24 9.11 3.07
CA GLU A 250 4.31 10.19 3.40
C GLU A 250 3.15 9.68 4.25
N TYR A 251 2.54 10.59 5.02
CA TYR A 251 1.28 10.33 5.71
C TYR A 251 0.18 10.15 4.67
N PRO A 252 -0.39 8.94 4.49
CA PRO A 252 -1.59 8.81 3.69
C PRO A 252 -2.70 9.49 4.49
N ASN A 253 -3.45 10.41 3.89
CA ASN A 253 -4.57 11.06 4.59
C ASN A 253 -5.77 10.11 4.86
N PHE A 254 -5.54 8.80 4.78
CA PHE A 254 -6.52 7.72 4.94
C PHE A 254 -7.82 8.00 4.19
N LYS A 255 -7.69 8.54 2.96
CA LYS A 255 -8.83 9.01 2.18
C LYS A 255 -9.42 7.89 1.30
N PRO A 256 -10.74 7.96 1.05
CA PRO A 256 -11.52 6.94 0.38
C PRO A 256 -11.13 6.57 -1.05
N THR A 257 -10.54 7.48 -1.82
CA THR A 257 -10.32 7.26 -3.26
C THR A 257 -8.87 7.51 -3.59
N HIS A 258 -8.11 6.41 -3.70
CA HIS A 258 -6.79 6.41 -4.32
C HIS A 258 -6.93 6.09 -5.81
N TRP A 259 -6.33 6.93 -6.65
CA TRP A 259 -5.99 6.64 -8.04
C TRP A 259 -7.05 5.86 -8.84
N PRO A 260 -8.07 6.54 -9.40
CA PRO A 260 -9.12 5.85 -10.11
C PRO A 260 -8.56 5.16 -11.36
N ALA A 261 -8.95 3.90 -11.57
CA ALA A 261 -8.54 3.13 -12.74
C ALA A 261 -8.98 3.80 -14.05
N PRO A 262 -8.31 3.56 -15.20
CA PRO A 262 -8.60 4.26 -16.45
C PRO A 262 -10.08 4.24 -16.86
N GLY A 263 -10.79 3.13 -16.61
CA GLY A 263 -12.23 3.02 -16.89
C GLY A 263 -13.11 4.04 -16.15
N ILE A 264 -12.59 4.65 -15.08
CA ILE A 264 -13.29 5.59 -14.20
C ILE A 264 -12.57 6.93 -14.11
N GLY A 265 -11.24 6.92 -14.02
CA GLY A 265 -10.41 8.13 -14.06
C GLY A 265 -10.68 8.96 -15.30
N ILE A 266 -10.85 8.32 -16.46
CA ILE A 266 -11.21 9.02 -17.70
C ILE A 266 -12.59 9.70 -17.57
N PRO A 267 -13.72 8.99 -17.34
CA PRO A 267 -15.01 9.64 -17.13
C PRO A 267 -15.01 10.74 -16.06
N LEU A 268 -14.30 10.52 -14.94
CA LEU A 268 -14.20 11.46 -13.84
C LEU A 268 -13.46 12.73 -14.26
N VAL A 269 -12.30 12.61 -14.90
CA VAL A 269 -11.52 13.75 -15.43
C VAL A 269 -12.37 14.53 -16.43
N LEU A 270 -13.01 13.85 -17.38
CA LEU A 270 -13.90 14.47 -18.36
C LEU A 270 -15.02 15.27 -17.71
N ALA A 271 -15.65 14.70 -16.69
CA ALA A 271 -16.77 15.32 -16.01
C ALA A 271 -16.32 16.47 -15.10
N SER A 272 -15.18 16.34 -14.43
CA SER A 272 -14.55 17.41 -13.65
C SER A 272 -14.18 18.60 -14.54
N ILE A 273 -13.52 18.36 -15.67
CA ILE A 273 -13.18 19.41 -16.64
C ILE A 273 -14.44 20.07 -17.19
N TYR A 274 -15.48 19.29 -17.49
CA TYR A 274 -16.75 19.84 -17.93
C TYR A 274 -17.31 20.83 -16.90
N VAL A 275 -17.45 20.40 -15.65
CA VAL A 275 -18.01 21.24 -14.58
C VAL A 275 -17.13 22.46 -14.33
N LEU A 276 -15.82 22.28 -14.16
CA LEU A 276 -14.84 23.34 -13.92
C LEU A 276 -14.81 24.35 -15.08
N GLY A 277 -14.79 23.87 -16.32
CA GLY A 277 -14.82 24.70 -17.52
C GLY A 277 -16.11 25.51 -17.65
N THR A 278 -17.27 24.98 -17.20
CA THR A 278 -18.53 25.74 -17.22
C THR A 278 -18.48 26.97 -16.32
N LEU A 279 -17.73 26.94 -15.22
CA LEU A 279 -17.59 28.07 -14.29
C LEU A 279 -16.85 29.25 -14.92
N LEU A 280 -16.02 28.97 -15.92
CA LEU A 280 -15.13 29.93 -16.54
C LEU A 280 -15.70 30.61 -17.79
N GLU A 281 -17.00 30.48 -18.07
CA GLU A 281 -17.66 31.21 -19.17
C GLU A 281 -18.19 32.58 -18.68
N PRO A 282 -17.56 33.70 -19.08
CA PRO A 282 -18.10 35.02 -18.83
C PRO A 282 -19.01 35.51 -19.97
N ARG A 283 -18.97 34.94 -21.17
CA ARG A 283 -19.73 35.44 -22.34
C ARG A 283 -20.68 34.40 -22.92
N ARG A 284 -21.74 34.82 -23.61
CA ARG A 284 -22.52 33.92 -24.47
C ARG A 284 -21.74 33.58 -25.75
N ARG A 285 -20.73 32.70 -25.67
CA ARG A 285 -19.98 32.24 -26.87
C ARG A 285 -19.95 30.72 -26.96
N GLY A 286 -20.09 30.22 -28.19
CA GLY A 286 -20.10 28.81 -28.50
C GLY A 286 -18.67 28.29 -28.72
N VAL A 287 -18.08 27.72 -27.69
CA VAL A 287 -17.55 26.36 -27.83
C VAL A 287 -18.65 25.49 -27.26
N SER A 288 -19.21 24.60 -28.08
CA SER A 288 -20.31 23.78 -27.58
C SER A 288 -19.76 22.91 -26.44
N GLN A 289 -20.43 22.97 -25.29
CA GLN A 289 -20.21 22.05 -24.17
C GLN A 289 -20.00 20.57 -24.62
N PRO A 290 -20.73 20.08 -25.65
CA PRO A 290 -20.46 18.81 -26.31
C PRO A 290 -19.11 18.71 -27.04
N GLY A 291 -18.66 19.77 -27.72
CA GLY A 291 -17.37 19.80 -28.42
C GLY A 291 -16.17 19.81 -27.47
N LEU A 292 -16.32 20.44 -26.30
CA LEU A 292 -15.34 20.38 -25.22
C LEU A 292 -15.21 18.95 -24.67
N ALA A 293 -16.35 18.31 -24.37
CA ALA A 293 -16.40 16.94 -23.91
C ALA A 293 -15.85 15.96 -24.96
N ALA A 294 -16.17 16.13 -26.23
CA ALA A 294 -15.73 15.25 -27.31
C ALA A 294 -14.20 15.29 -27.54
N LEU A 295 -13.58 16.47 -27.51
CA LEU A 295 -12.12 16.60 -27.66
C LEU A 295 -11.36 15.96 -26.49
N LEU A 296 -11.90 16.07 -25.28
CA LEU A 296 -11.30 15.47 -24.10
C LEU A 296 -11.50 13.94 -24.09
N ILE A 297 -12.66 13.44 -24.52
CA ILE A 297 -12.92 12.00 -24.68
C ILE A 297 -11.94 11.38 -25.68
N LEU A 298 -11.68 12.05 -26.81
CA LEU A 298 -10.74 11.58 -27.81
C LEU A 298 -9.28 11.60 -27.31
N GLY A 299 -8.90 12.61 -26.52
CA GLY A 299 -7.60 12.65 -25.86
C GLY A 299 -7.43 11.51 -24.86
N ALA A 300 -8.43 11.28 -24.02
CA ALA A 300 -8.39 10.23 -23.00
C ALA A 300 -8.39 8.80 -23.58
N LEU A 301 -9.12 8.56 -24.67
CA LEU A 301 -9.14 7.27 -25.37
C LEU A 301 -7.82 6.96 -26.09
N ALA A 302 -7.03 7.98 -26.46
CA ALA A 302 -5.75 7.80 -27.13
C ALA A 302 -4.59 7.49 -26.15
N ILE A 303 -4.81 7.59 -24.83
CA ILE A 303 -3.74 7.62 -23.82
C ILE A 303 -3.42 6.25 -23.19
N GLN A 304 -4.19 5.18 -23.41
CA GLN A 304 -3.92 3.87 -22.75
C GLN A 304 -3.99 2.65 -23.68
N PRO A 305 -3.00 1.74 -23.65
CA PRO A 305 -3.08 0.45 -24.32
C PRO A 305 -4.06 -0.50 -23.59
N LEU A 306 -4.92 -1.16 -24.36
CA LEU A 306 -5.97 -2.09 -23.92
C LEU A 306 -5.47 -3.34 -23.14
N GLY A 307 -4.15 -3.56 -23.06
CA GLY A 307 -3.55 -4.80 -22.57
C GLY A 307 -3.34 -4.94 -21.06
N ARG A 308 -3.70 -3.94 -20.23
CA ARG A 308 -3.36 -3.92 -18.79
C ARG A 308 -4.52 -4.24 -17.83
N LYS A 309 -5.67 -4.72 -18.32
CA LYS A 309 -6.88 -4.95 -17.49
C LYS A 309 -6.73 -6.07 -16.45
N ASP A 310 -5.87 -7.04 -16.72
CA ASP A 310 -5.74 -8.25 -15.89
C ASP A 310 -4.53 -8.18 -14.94
N GLY A 311 -3.71 -7.11 -15.06
CA GLY A 311 -2.52 -6.92 -14.24
C GLY A 311 -1.35 -7.74 -14.74
N MET A 312 -0.17 -7.41 -14.27
CA MET A 312 1.02 -8.21 -14.50
C MET A 312 1.36 -8.93 -13.19
N PRO A 313 1.73 -10.23 -13.24
CA PRO A 313 2.29 -10.90 -12.07
C PRO A 313 3.43 -10.08 -11.48
N VAL A 314 3.43 -9.91 -10.16
CA VAL A 314 4.52 -9.25 -9.45
C VAL A 314 5.64 -10.27 -9.35
N HIS A 315 6.64 -10.18 -10.21
CA HIS A 315 7.81 -11.03 -10.09
C HIS A 315 9.03 -10.17 -9.81
N GLU A 316 9.66 -10.40 -8.66
CA GLU A 316 10.85 -9.68 -8.27
C GLU A 316 12.13 -10.39 -8.70
N VAL A 317 13.23 -9.62 -8.75
CA VAL A 317 14.57 -10.17 -8.93
C VAL A 317 15.02 -10.78 -7.60
N VAL A 318 14.74 -12.07 -7.44
CA VAL A 318 15.04 -12.84 -6.24
C VAL A 318 16.30 -13.71 -6.41
N PRO A 319 17.02 -14.05 -5.32
CA PRO A 319 18.15 -14.96 -5.40
C PRO A 319 17.71 -16.36 -5.85
N THR A 320 18.61 -17.08 -6.52
CA THR A 320 18.40 -18.47 -6.93
C THR A 320 19.47 -19.35 -6.29
N VAL A 321 19.06 -20.49 -5.73
CA VAL A 321 19.94 -21.56 -5.25
C VAL A 321 19.68 -22.83 -6.05
N VAL A 322 20.75 -23.55 -6.37
CA VAL A 322 20.66 -24.91 -6.91
C VAL A 322 20.90 -25.93 -5.80
N ALA A 323 19.86 -26.66 -5.40
CA ALA A 323 20.02 -27.80 -4.51
C ALA A 323 20.48 -29.04 -5.28
N ARG A 324 21.37 -29.83 -4.69
CA ARG A 324 21.92 -31.03 -5.32
C ARG A 324 21.44 -32.29 -4.59
N PRO A 325 21.21 -33.40 -5.31
CA PRO A 325 20.82 -34.65 -4.70
C PRO A 325 21.98 -35.23 -3.90
N THR A 326 21.72 -35.71 -2.69
CA THR A 326 22.73 -36.34 -1.83
C THR A 326 22.11 -37.47 -1.00
N PRO A 327 22.75 -38.64 -0.88
CA PRO A 327 22.28 -39.66 0.04
C PRO A 327 22.81 -39.44 1.46
N GLY A 328 22.03 -39.87 2.45
CA GLY A 328 22.56 -40.15 3.79
C GLY A 328 22.68 -38.96 4.74
N VAL A 329 21.80 -37.97 4.63
CA VAL A 329 21.63 -36.93 5.66
C VAL A 329 21.04 -37.57 6.92
N VAL A 330 21.66 -37.34 8.08
CA VAL A 330 21.17 -37.80 9.37
C VAL A 330 20.70 -36.58 10.15
N VAL A 331 19.40 -36.46 10.36
CA VAL A 331 18.81 -35.29 11.06
C VAL A 331 19.11 -35.39 12.56
N ASP A 332 20.24 -34.82 13.00
CA ASP A 332 20.68 -34.79 14.40
C ASP A 332 21.05 -33.38 14.91
N GLY A 333 20.93 -32.38 14.02
CA GLY A 333 21.17 -30.98 14.29
C GLY A 333 22.63 -30.58 14.08
N VAL A 334 23.52 -31.50 13.71
CA VAL A 334 24.95 -31.26 13.48
C VAL A 334 25.25 -31.30 11.99
N LEU A 335 25.70 -30.17 11.43
CA LEU A 335 25.96 -30.06 9.98
C LEU A 335 27.35 -30.60 9.59
N ASP A 336 27.70 -31.82 10.02
CA ASP A 336 29.02 -32.41 9.77
C ASP A 336 29.07 -33.36 8.56
N GLU A 337 27.92 -33.65 7.94
CA GLU A 337 27.89 -34.48 6.76
C GLU A 337 28.54 -33.80 5.54
N PRO A 338 29.20 -34.58 4.66
CA PRO A 338 29.85 -34.06 3.46
C PRO A 338 28.91 -33.24 2.55
N CYS A 339 27.62 -33.56 2.55
CA CYS A 339 26.64 -32.83 1.75
C CYS A 339 26.53 -31.36 2.16
N TRP A 340 26.52 -31.07 3.47
CA TRP A 340 26.40 -29.71 3.99
C TRP A 340 27.64 -28.87 3.69
N ALA A 341 28.83 -29.48 3.70
CA ALA A 341 30.06 -28.81 3.28
C ALA A 341 30.04 -28.44 1.79
N SER A 342 29.34 -29.23 0.96
CA SER A 342 29.26 -29.03 -0.50
C SER A 342 28.06 -28.18 -0.96
N ALA A 343 27.03 -28.09 -0.14
CA ALA A 343 25.82 -27.32 -0.42
C ALA A 343 26.12 -25.81 -0.43
N ALA A 344 25.39 -25.07 -1.27
CA ALA A 344 25.51 -23.62 -1.28
C ALA A 344 25.06 -23.05 0.07
N ARG A 345 25.94 -22.27 0.71
CA ARG A 345 25.62 -21.54 1.94
C ARG A 345 24.87 -20.26 1.60
N LEU A 346 23.60 -20.21 1.99
CA LEU A 346 22.66 -19.12 1.72
C LEU A 346 22.74 -18.10 2.85
N GLY A 347 23.19 -16.89 2.55
CA GLY A 347 23.30 -15.81 3.52
C GLY A 347 24.62 -15.03 3.42
N PRO A 348 24.92 -14.15 4.39
CA PRO A 348 24.14 -13.92 5.61
C PRO A 348 22.76 -13.34 5.29
N PHE A 349 21.78 -13.65 6.14
CA PHE A 349 20.44 -13.07 6.01
C PHE A 349 20.50 -11.56 6.30
N ALA A 350 19.63 -10.80 5.64
CA ALA A 350 19.48 -9.36 5.82
C ALA A 350 18.22 -9.04 6.62
N ARG A 351 18.21 -7.92 7.34
CA ARG A 351 17.03 -7.44 8.06
C ARG A 351 15.89 -7.15 7.11
N LEU A 352 14.73 -7.73 7.39
CA LEU A 352 13.51 -7.52 6.62
C LEU A 352 13.00 -6.07 6.69
N ARG A 353 13.36 -5.28 7.70
CA ARG A 353 12.87 -3.89 7.76
C ARG A 353 13.52 -2.94 6.75
N ASP A 354 14.81 -3.14 6.46
CA ASP A 354 15.62 -2.14 5.74
C ASP A 354 16.75 -2.72 4.87
N GLY A 355 16.81 -4.04 4.69
CA GLY A 355 17.79 -4.73 3.84
C GLY A 355 19.23 -4.66 4.36
N LYS A 356 19.45 -4.12 5.56
CA LYS A 356 20.78 -4.02 6.17
C LYS A 356 21.22 -5.37 6.76
N PRO A 357 22.52 -5.55 7.07
CA PRO A 357 22.98 -6.74 7.77
C PRO A 357 22.19 -6.98 9.07
N ALA A 358 21.80 -8.24 9.31
CA ALA A 358 21.23 -8.73 10.56
C ALA A 358 22.17 -8.50 11.76
N SER A 359 21.60 -8.33 12.96
CA SER A 359 22.41 -8.17 14.17
C SER A 359 23.11 -9.46 14.59
N GLN A 360 22.46 -10.62 14.38
CA GLN A 360 23.03 -11.95 14.56
C GLN A 360 22.99 -12.69 13.21
N ALA A 361 24.13 -13.18 12.73
CA ALA A 361 24.21 -13.71 11.37
C ALA A 361 23.50 -15.07 11.27
N THR A 362 22.56 -15.18 10.32
CA THR A 362 21.90 -16.45 10.00
C THR A 362 22.25 -16.90 8.58
N TYR A 363 22.44 -18.21 8.41
CA TYR A 363 22.67 -18.86 7.13
C TYR A 363 21.79 -20.10 7.00
N ALA A 364 21.59 -20.55 5.76
CA ALA A 364 20.91 -21.80 5.48
C ALA A 364 21.61 -22.60 4.39
N ARG A 365 21.28 -23.88 4.28
CA ARG A 365 21.67 -24.78 3.19
C ARG A 365 20.49 -25.65 2.80
N VAL A 366 20.46 -26.04 1.53
CA VAL A 366 19.41 -26.88 0.99
C VAL A 366 20.02 -28.00 0.16
N THR A 367 19.56 -29.22 0.40
CA THR A 367 19.87 -30.42 -0.37
C THR A 367 18.63 -31.32 -0.39
N TYR A 368 18.68 -32.43 -1.11
CA TYR A 368 17.53 -33.31 -1.25
C TYR A 368 17.96 -34.73 -1.57
N ASP A 369 17.08 -35.71 -1.38
CA ASP A 369 17.28 -37.07 -1.84
C ASP A 369 15.99 -37.66 -2.44
N GLY A 370 15.97 -38.96 -2.70
CA GLY A 370 14.77 -39.63 -3.24
C GLY A 370 13.55 -39.62 -2.31
N THR A 371 13.70 -39.18 -1.06
CA THR A 371 12.69 -39.29 0.01
C THR A 371 12.33 -37.97 0.68
N ASN A 372 13.28 -37.04 0.85
CA ASN A 372 13.05 -35.78 1.53
C ASN A 372 13.71 -34.58 0.84
N LEU A 373 13.11 -33.41 1.07
CA LEU A 373 13.80 -32.13 1.01
C LEU A 373 14.52 -31.90 2.34
N TYR A 374 15.78 -31.51 2.31
CA TYR A 374 16.57 -31.20 3.51
C TYR A 374 16.92 -29.71 3.54
N VAL A 375 16.66 -29.07 4.67
CA VAL A 375 17.04 -27.69 4.94
C VAL A 375 17.78 -27.65 6.26
N ALA A 376 18.95 -27.01 6.28
CA ALA A 376 19.72 -26.79 7.48
C ALA A 376 19.95 -25.30 7.71
N PHE A 377 19.92 -24.88 8.97
CA PHE A 377 20.17 -23.51 9.39
C PHE A 377 21.35 -23.43 10.35
N GLU A 378 22.05 -22.30 10.28
CA GLU A 378 23.09 -21.88 11.22
C GLU A 378 22.71 -20.47 11.69
N ALA A 379 22.26 -20.34 12.92
CA ALA A 379 21.95 -19.05 13.54
C ALA A 379 23.03 -18.73 14.57
N GLU A 380 23.78 -17.65 14.36
CA GLU A 380 24.53 -17.03 15.45
C GLU A 380 23.52 -16.47 16.45
N ASP A 381 23.77 -16.72 17.72
CA ASP A 381 22.89 -16.26 18.78
C ASP A 381 23.66 -16.13 20.09
N SER A 382 23.53 -14.97 20.73
CA SER A 382 24.18 -14.66 22.00
C SER A 382 23.31 -14.95 23.22
N ASP A 383 22.04 -15.33 23.02
CA ASP A 383 21.12 -15.79 24.06
C ASP A 383 20.05 -16.69 23.45
N VAL A 384 20.25 -18.00 23.45
CA VAL A 384 19.32 -18.95 22.85
C VAL A 384 18.18 -19.27 23.83
N TRP A 385 16.94 -19.06 23.40
CA TRP A 385 15.78 -19.38 24.22
C TRP A 385 14.53 -19.81 23.47
N ALA A 386 13.69 -20.58 24.15
CA ALA A 386 12.33 -20.88 23.72
C ALA A 386 11.45 -21.10 24.96
N ARG A 387 10.14 -20.96 24.84
CA ARG A 387 9.18 -21.18 25.95
C ARG A 387 8.26 -22.34 25.62
N GLU A 388 7.79 -22.39 24.38
CA GLU A 388 6.84 -23.41 23.98
C GLU A 388 7.55 -24.76 23.86
N THR A 389 6.83 -25.81 24.27
CA THR A 389 7.33 -27.19 24.35
C THR A 389 6.43 -28.18 23.61
N GLN A 390 5.29 -27.70 23.11
CA GLN A 390 4.30 -28.52 22.43
C GLN A 390 4.28 -28.15 20.94
N ARG A 391 4.32 -29.19 20.09
CA ARG A 391 4.10 -29.04 18.65
C ARG A 391 2.75 -28.38 18.40
N ASP A 392 2.72 -27.53 17.37
CA ASP A 392 1.55 -26.80 16.90
C ASP A 392 0.94 -25.85 17.96
N ASP A 393 1.77 -25.40 18.92
CA ASP A 393 1.35 -24.38 19.86
C ASP A 393 1.20 -23.02 19.15
N PRO A 394 -0.01 -22.41 19.14
CA PRO A 394 -0.24 -21.14 18.45
C PRO A 394 0.49 -19.94 19.10
N TYR A 395 1.17 -20.14 20.23
CA TYR A 395 2.04 -19.16 20.86
C TYR A 395 3.52 -19.29 20.47
N LEU A 396 3.92 -20.35 19.73
CA LEU A 396 5.29 -20.54 19.23
C LEU A 396 5.85 -19.33 18.46
N PRO A 397 5.07 -18.60 17.63
CA PRO A 397 5.59 -17.42 16.93
C PRO A 397 6.02 -16.28 17.88
N GLY A 398 5.69 -16.38 19.18
CA GLY A 398 6.14 -15.48 20.23
C GLY A 398 7.53 -15.81 20.78
N ASP A 399 8.13 -16.94 20.40
CA ASP A 399 9.49 -17.34 20.71
C ASP A 399 10.45 -16.94 19.59
N GLU A 400 11.73 -17.25 19.80
CA GLU A 400 12.72 -17.25 18.73
C GLU A 400 12.54 -18.46 17.82
N VAL A 401 12.38 -18.20 16.52
CA VAL A 401 12.16 -19.26 15.53
C VAL A 401 13.02 -19.07 14.30
N LEU A 402 13.31 -20.19 13.64
CA LEU A 402 13.67 -20.23 12.24
C LEU A 402 12.42 -20.58 11.45
N GLU A 403 12.19 -19.87 10.35
CA GLU A 403 11.01 -20.10 9.51
C GLU A 403 11.43 -20.51 8.10
N LEU A 404 10.76 -21.54 7.59
CA LEU A 404 10.90 -22.05 6.24
C LEU A 404 9.56 -21.95 5.53
N PHE A 405 9.56 -21.34 4.36
CA PHE A 405 8.41 -21.21 3.50
C PHE A 405 8.67 -21.93 2.17
N VAL A 406 7.76 -22.80 1.74
CA VAL A 406 7.91 -23.59 0.51
C VAL A 406 6.67 -23.43 -0.36
N ASP A 407 6.84 -22.85 -1.55
CA ASP A 407 5.85 -22.89 -2.62
C ASP A 407 6.33 -23.90 -3.68
N ASP A 408 5.78 -25.12 -3.61
CA ASP A 408 6.09 -26.24 -4.50
C ASP A 408 5.48 -26.07 -5.90
N GLY A 409 4.41 -25.27 -6.01
CA GLY A 409 3.78 -24.86 -7.26
C GLY A 409 4.54 -23.75 -7.99
N GLY A 410 5.25 -22.91 -7.25
CA GLY A 410 5.78 -21.63 -7.73
C GLY A 410 4.69 -20.71 -8.28
N ASP A 411 3.45 -20.90 -7.85
CA ASP A 411 2.28 -20.18 -8.34
C ASP A 411 1.98 -18.92 -7.53
N GLU A 412 2.67 -18.73 -6.40
CA GLU A 412 2.51 -17.60 -5.49
C GLU A 412 1.11 -17.55 -4.83
N VAL A 413 0.37 -18.67 -4.89
CA VAL A 413 -0.98 -18.85 -4.37
C VAL A 413 -0.97 -19.72 -3.14
N THR A 414 -0.31 -20.88 -3.20
CA THR A 414 -0.25 -21.85 -2.10
C THR A 414 1.18 -22.08 -1.67
N TYR A 415 1.43 -22.02 -0.37
CA TYR A 415 2.74 -22.34 0.19
C TYR A 415 2.60 -22.93 1.58
N PHE A 416 3.62 -23.67 2.01
CA PHE A 416 3.74 -24.25 3.33
C PHE A 416 4.67 -23.39 4.17
N GLU A 417 4.42 -23.34 5.47
CA GLU A 417 5.26 -22.65 6.42
C GLU A 417 5.56 -23.58 7.59
N PHE A 418 6.82 -23.54 8.01
CA PHE A 418 7.37 -24.32 9.10
C PHE A 418 8.17 -23.39 10.00
N GLU A 419 7.72 -23.21 11.22
CA GLU A 419 8.47 -22.51 12.27
C GLU A 419 9.12 -23.56 13.18
N LEU A 420 10.39 -23.37 13.51
CA LEU A 420 11.16 -24.26 14.37
C LEU A 420 11.88 -23.44 15.44
N SER A 421 11.60 -23.73 16.71
CA SER A 421 12.27 -23.08 17.84
C SER A 421 13.52 -23.85 18.31
N PRO A 422 14.39 -23.22 19.12
CA PRO A 422 15.50 -23.90 19.79
C PRO A 422 15.11 -25.10 20.66
N HIS A 423 13.86 -25.18 21.13
CA HIS A 423 13.33 -26.35 21.83
C HIS A 423 13.00 -27.53 20.91
N GLN A 424 13.31 -27.41 19.61
CA GLN A 424 12.93 -28.40 18.60
C GLN A 424 11.39 -28.55 18.51
N VAL A 425 10.67 -27.47 18.82
CA VAL A 425 9.22 -27.41 18.68
C VAL A 425 8.89 -26.82 17.33
N VAL A 426 7.92 -27.43 16.66
CA VAL A 426 7.47 -27.04 15.33
C VAL A 426 6.05 -26.49 15.40
N TYR A 427 5.79 -25.44 14.64
CA TYR A 427 4.47 -24.99 14.25
C TYR A 427 4.44 -25.00 12.72
N ASP A 428 3.53 -25.76 12.12
CA ASP A 428 3.39 -25.81 10.67
C ASP A 428 1.99 -25.46 10.18
N LEU A 429 1.93 -24.90 8.97
CA LEU A 429 0.68 -24.47 8.39
C LEU A 429 0.72 -24.50 6.85
N LEU A 430 -0.47 -24.66 6.29
CA LEU A 430 -0.73 -24.42 4.87
C LEU A 430 -1.30 -23.01 4.69
N CYS A 431 -0.65 -22.21 3.85
CA CYS A 431 -1.03 -20.84 3.55
C CYS A 431 -1.62 -20.73 2.16
N LEU A 432 -2.73 -19.99 2.05
CA LEU A 432 -3.43 -19.72 0.80
C LEU A 432 -3.62 -18.23 0.58
N VAL A 433 -3.09 -17.73 -0.53
CA VAL A 433 -3.41 -16.45 -1.13
C VAL A 433 -4.52 -16.67 -2.15
N ALA A 434 -5.51 -15.79 -2.23
CA ALA A 434 -6.68 -16.03 -3.08
C ALA A 434 -6.37 -16.11 -4.60
N HIS A 435 -5.28 -15.48 -5.04
CA HIS A 435 -4.75 -15.52 -6.41
C HIS A 435 -3.30 -15.00 -6.40
N ALA A 436 -2.55 -15.27 -7.47
CA ALA A 436 -1.18 -14.79 -7.59
C ALA A 436 -1.16 -13.26 -7.48
N PRO A 437 -0.24 -12.67 -6.69
CA PRO A 437 -0.13 -11.23 -6.56
C PRO A 437 0.11 -10.57 -7.92
N VAL A 438 -0.67 -9.54 -8.21
CA VAL A 438 -0.52 -8.72 -9.43
C VAL A 438 -0.16 -7.30 -9.07
N ASP A 439 0.45 -6.58 -10.00
CA ASP A 439 1.03 -5.25 -9.85
C ASP A 439 0.08 -4.18 -9.26
N PHE A 440 -1.23 -4.44 -9.28
CA PHE A 440 -2.24 -3.56 -8.69
C PHE A 440 -2.81 -4.00 -7.33
N ASN A 441 -2.53 -5.23 -6.91
CA ASN A 441 -2.93 -5.76 -5.62
C ASN A 441 -1.87 -6.74 -5.09
N PRO A 442 -0.65 -6.26 -4.79
CA PRO A 442 0.44 -7.11 -4.30
C PRO A 442 0.18 -7.65 -2.89
N ASP A 443 -0.75 -7.03 -2.15
CA ASP A 443 -1.00 -7.28 -0.74
C ASP A 443 -2.30 -8.07 -0.47
N LEU A 444 -2.42 -9.26 -1.05
CA LEU A 444 -3.60 -10.08 -0.82
C LEU A 444 -3.66 -10.61 0.63
N PRO A 445 -4.87 -10.69 1.22
CA PRO A 445 -5.09 -11.40 2.47
C PRO A 445 -4.67 -12.86 2.34
N ILE A 446 -4.13 -13.40 3.42
CA ILE A 446 -3.59 -14.75 3.49
C ILE A 446 -4.45 -15.54 4.45
N LEU A 447 -4.89 -16.70 4.00
CA LEU A 447 -5.62 -17.66 4.81
C LEU A 447 -4.63 -18.70 5.33
N ASN A 448 -4.44 -18.71 6.64
CA ASN A 448 -3.54 -19.64 7.31
C ASN A 448 -4.36 -20.83 7.85
N HIS A 449 -4.00 -22.04 7.43
CA HIS A 449 -4.57 -23.28 7.92
C HIS A 449 -3.61 -23.97 8.88
N GLY A 450 -3.58 -23.51 10.14
CA GLY A 450 -2.69 -24.04 11.19
C GLY A 450 -3.09 -25.38 11.81
N ASN A 451 -4.07 -26.09 11.25
CA ASN A 451 -4.36 -27.49 11.61
C ASN A 451 -3.79 -28.48 10.58
N TRP A 452 -3.16 -27.97 9.51
CA TRP A 452 -2.40 -28.82 8.59
C TRP A 452 -1.16 -29.29 9.32
N ASP A 453 -0.83 -30.58 9.23
CA ASP A 453 0.29 -31.21 9.94
C ASP A 453 1.23 -31.89 8.95
N ALA A 454 2.52 -31.53 8.99
CA ALA A 454 3.53 -32.12 8.13
C ALA A 454 3.92 -33.53 8.58
N ARG A 455 3.29 -34.54 7.96
CA ARG A 455 3.45 -35.94 8.36
C ARG A 455 4.87 -36.45 8.13
N ASP A 456 5.39 -37.14 9.14
CA ASP A 456 6.75 -37.71 9.20
C ASP A 456 7.87 -36.65 9.02
N LEU A 457 7.58 -35.37 9.29
CA LEU A 457 8.58 -34.32 9.42
C LEU A 457 9.59 -34.72 10.51
N GLN A 458 10.87 -34.69 10.17
CA GLN A 458 11.96 -34.88 11.12
C GLN A 458 12.68 -33.56 11.29
N VAL A 459 12.90 -33.18 12.54
CA VAL A 459 13.65 -31.99 12.92
C VAL A 459 14.65 -32.34 14.00
N ALA A 460 15.82 -31.71 13.96
CA ALA A 460 16.80 -31.79 15.02
C ALA A 460 17.46 -30.44 15.26
N VAL A 461 17.70 -30.10 16.52
CA VAL A 461 18.33 -28.84 16.94
C VAL A 461 19.56 -29.14 17.80
N LYS A 462 20.65 -28.40 17.53
CA LYS A 462 21.86 -28.40 18.34
C LYS A 462 22.21 -26.99 18.76
N VAL A 463 22.23 -26.74 20.07
CA VAL A 463 22.69 -25.47 20.64
C VAL A 463 24.19 -25.55 20.94
N ASP A 464 24.96 -24.54 20.51
CA ASP A 464 26.37 -24.33 20.89
C ASP A 464 26.44 -23.29 22.00
N GLY A 465 26.45 -23.80 23.23
CA GLY A 465 26.26 -23.02 24.44
C GLY A 465 25.22 -23.71 25.28
N THR A 466 24.17 -22.98 25.61
CA THR A 466 23.16 -23.36 26.55
C THR A 466 21.76 -22.95 26.09
N LEU A 467 20.75 -23.65 26.58
CA LEU A 467 19.36 -23.41 26.23
C LEU A 467 18.61 -23.10 27.52
N ASP A 468 17.88 -21.99 27.54
CA ASP A 468 17.05 -21.58 28.67
C ASP A 468 17.81 -21.43 30.00
N LEU A 469 19.12 -21.12 29.98
CA LEU A 469 19.86 -20.87 31.22
C LEU A 469 19.25 -19.77 32.08
N ARG A 470 18.61 -18.80 31.42
CA ARG A 470 17.95 -17.69 32.07
C ARG A 470 16.47 -18.06 32.23
N PRO A 471 15.96 -18.18 33.48
CA PRO A 471 14.53 -18.17 33.69
C PRO A 471 13.98 -16.90 33.05
N TRP A 472 12.81 -16.97 32.41
CA TRP A 472 12.11 -15.79 31.86
C TRP A 472 11.97 -14.65 32.90
N THR A 473 12.14 -14.94 34.19
CA THR A 473 12.00 -14.04 35.33
C THR A 473 13.30 -13.60 36.01
N ASP A 474 14.52 -13.92 35.52
CA ASP A 474 15.78 -13.55 36.23
C ASP A 474 16.90 -13.01 35.31
N PHE A 475 17.03 -11.68 35.27
CA PHE A 475 18.03 -10.92 34.51
C PHE A 475 19.30 -10.57 35.30
N ALA A 476 19.35 -10.86 36.60
CA ALA A 476 20.39 -10.30 37.49
C ALA A 476 21.77 -10.96 37.33
N ASN A 477 21.89 -12.03 36.52
CA ASN A 477 23.11 -12.81 36.40
C ASN A 477 23.61 -12.90 34.94
N THR A 478 23.93 -11.75 34.36
CA THR A 478 24.41 -11.55 32.97
C THR A 478 25.84 -12.04 32.69
N GLN A 479 26.52 -12.68 33.64
CA GLN A 479 27.94 -13.04 33.51
C GLN A 479 28.22 -14.51 33.15
N LEU A 480 27.20 -15.33 32.87
CA LEU A 480 27.36 -16.78 32.69
C LEU A 480 26.91 -17.33 31.33
N ASP A 481 26.24 -16.54 30.50
CA ASP A 481 25.78 -17.01 29.20
C ASP A 481 26.93 -16.99 28.18
N GLN A 482 27.17 -18.13 27.51
CA GLN A 482 28.23 -18.31 26.53
C GLN A 482 27.69 -18.92 25.24
N ASP A 483 26.45 -18.58 24.91
CA ASP A 483 25.81 -18.97 23.67
C ASP A 483 26.56 -18.37 22.49
N ARG A 484 26.80 -19.22 21.49
CA ARG A 484 27.38 -18.83 20.20
C ARG A 484 26.35 -18.92 19.10
N GLY A 485 25.30 -19.70 19.32
CA GLY A 485 24.26 -19.93 18.36
C GLY A 485 23.71 -21.34 18.43
N TRP A 486 22.97 -21.68 17.41
CA TRP A 486 22.35 -22.98 17.27
C TRP A 486 22.17 -23.34 15.81
N THR A 487 22.15 -24.64 15.57
CA THR A 487 21.93 -25.23 14.26
C THR A 487 20.66 -26.05 14.29
N ALA A 488 20.00 -26.10 13.14
CA ALA A 488 18.79 -26.88 12.96
C ALA A 488 18.84 -27.62 11.63
N GLU A 489 18.30 -28.84 11.62
CA GLU A 489 18.11 -29.64 10.42
C GLU A 489 16.64 -30.05 10.32
N LEU A 490 16.09 -29.94 9.12
CA LEU A 490 14.75 -30.38 8.76
C LEU A 490 14.85 -31.37 7.62
N ALA A 491 14.23 -32.54 7.75
CA ALA A 491 13.93 -33.43 6.64
C ALA A 491 12.43 -33.50 6.43
N ILE A 492 11.99 -32.99 5.29
CA ILE A 492 10.57 -32.87 4.93
C ILE A 492 10.25 -33.91 3.87
N PRO A 493 9.46 -34.95 4.19
CA PRO A 493 9.08 -35.96 3.23
C PRO A 493 8.33 -35.38 2.04
N TRP A 494 8.68 -35.84 0.83
CA TRP A 494 8.09 -35.37 -0.41
C TRP A 494 6.56 -35.41 -0.45
N LYS A 495 5.94 -36.36 0.28
CA LYS A 495 4.48 -36.52 0.39
C LYS A 495 3.76 -35.32 1.01
N ASN A 496 4.45 -34.44 1.71
CA ASN A 496 3.86 -33.23 2.28
C ASN A 496 3.65 -32.13 1.23
N PHE A 497 4.37 -32.23 0.09
CA PHE A 497 4.23 -31.33 -1.05
C PHE A 497 3.36 -32.01 -2.11
N ALA A 498 2.14 -31.52 -2.32
CA ALA A 498 1.20 -32.03 -3.34
C ALA A 498 -0.01 -31.11 -3.60
N THR A 499 -0.02 -29.88 -3.11
CA THR A 499 -1.22 -29.03 -3.07
C THR A 499 -1.08 -27.83 -3.97
N THR A 500 -1.36 -27.97 -5.27
CA THR A 500 -1.82 -26.82 -6.06
C THR A 500 -3.32 -26.97 -6.27
N ILE A 501 -4.11 -26.14 -5.58
CA ILE A 501 -5.57 -26.12 -5.71
C ILE A 501 -5.98 -25.53 -7.08
N ASN A 502 -5.08 -24.85 -7.79
CA ASN A 502 -5.31 -24.30 -9.12
C ASN A 502 -3.99 -24.14 -9.92
N TYR A 503 -3.86 -24.87 -11.05
CA TYR A 503 -2.97 -24.57 -12.19
C TYR A 503 -1.53 -25.11 -12.30
N ALA A 504 -1.09 -26.11 -11.52
CA ALA A 504 0.06 -26.93 -11.94
C ALA A 504 -0.29 -28.43 -12.02
N PRO A 505 -1.15 -28.85 -12.98
CA PRO A 505 -1.31 -30.28 -13.23
C PRO A 505 0.05 -30.88 -13.63
N HIS A 506 0.57 -31.77 -12.76
CA HIS A 506 1.65 -32.73 -13.04
C HIS A 506 3.11 -32.25 -12.91
N ARG A 507 3.51 -31.69 -11.75
CA ARG A 507 4.94 -31.75 -11.39
C ARG A 507 5.29 -33.07 -10.69
N PRO A 508 6.42 -33.72 -11.04
CA PRO A 508 6.86 -34.92 -10.37
C PRO A 508 7.25 -34.60 -8.93
N ILE A 509 6.87 -35.49 -8.02
CA ILE A 509 7.26 -35.48 -6.61
C ILE A 509 7.89 -36.86 -6.37
N PRO A 510 9.20 -36.97 -6.11
CA PRO A 510 10.18 -35.89 -5.94
C PRO A 510 10.41 -35.05 -7.22
N PRO A 511 10.84 -33.79 -7.08
CA PRO A 511 11.22 -32.94 -8.22
C PRO A 511 12.32 -33.55 -9.08
N VAL A 512 12.31 -33.24 -10.38
CA VAL A 512 13.36 -33.64 -11.30
C VAL A 512 14.33 -32.49 -11.56
N ALA A 513 15.51 -32.81 -12.08
CA ALA A 513 16.52 -31.80 -12.41
C ALA A 513 15.95 -30.72 -13.36
N GLY A 514 16.10 -29.45 -12.98
CA GLY A 514 15.56 -28.29 -13.67
C GLY A 514 14.22 -27.78 -13.14
N ASP A 515 13.55 -28.52 -12.25
CA ASP A 515 12.36 -28.02 -11.56
C ASP A 515 12.73 -26.82 -10.67
N ARG A 516 11.77 -25.90 -10.54
CA ARG A 516 11.93 -24.66 -9.77
C ARG A 516 10.77 -24.46 -8.82
N TRP A 517 11.09 -24.33 -7.54
CA TRP A 517 10.17 -23.99 -6.46
C TRP A 517 10.50 -22.59 -5.91
N ARG A 518 9.61 -22.02 -5.09
CA ARG A 518 9.96 -20.84 -4.30
C ARG A 518 10.25 -21.22 -2.85
N LEU A 519 11.22 -20.51 -2.28
CA LEU A 519 11.76 -20.77 -0.96
C LEU A 519 11.94 -19.46 -0.19
N GLY A 520 11.18 -19.28 0.88
CA GLY A 520 11.40 -18.22 1.87
C GLY A 520 12.15 -18.79 3.07
N LEU A 521 13.15 -18.09 3.56
CA LEU A 521 13.98 -18.51 4.69
C LEU A 521 14.15 -17.32 5.63
N TYR A 522 13.77 -17.48 6.89
CA TYR A 522 13.73 -16.40 7.87
C TYR A 522 14.27 -16.82 9.23
N ARG A 523 14.72 -15.82 9.99
CA ARG A 523 14.99 -15.90 11.43
C ARG A 523 14.19 -14.81 12.10
N VAL A 524 13.43 -15.16 13.14
CA VAL A 524 12.80 -14.18 14.02
C VAL A 524 13.58 -14.15 15.32
N GLU A 525 14.36 -13.09 15.48
CA GLU A 525 15.13 -12.79 16.68
C GLU A 525 14.27 -11.96 17.64
N ARG A 526 14.13 -12.39 18.89
CA ARG A 526 13.26 -11.74 19.88
C ARG A 526 14.00 -11.45 21.19
N PRO A 527 14.07 -10.19 21.63
CA PRO A 527 14.65 -9.88 22.93
C PRO A 527 13.77 -10.44 24.07
N ARG A 528 14.41 -10.97 25.12
CA ARG A 528 13.72 -11.34 26.38
C ARG A 528 13.09 -10.12 27.07
N VAL A 529 12.00 -10.34 27.79
CA VAL A 529 11.28 -9.30 28.55
C VAL A 529 11.86 -9.12 29.96
N ASP A 530 12.05 -7.87 30.40
CA ASP A 530 12.54 -7.56 31.77
C ASP A 530 11.56 -8.06 32.85
N PRO A 531 12.02 -8.83 33.86
CA PRO A 531 11.22 -9.30 34.99
C PRO A 531 10.52 -8.20 35.80
N ALA A 532 11.11 -7.00 35.89
CA ALA A 532 10.49 -5.86 36.55
C ALA A 532 9.27 -5.34 35.77
N GLU A 533 9.32 -5.41 34.44
CA GLU A 533 8.21 -5.06 33.56
C GLU A 533 7.14 -6.17 33.57
N LEU A 534 7.54 -7.44 33.56
CA LEU A 534 6.63 -8.58 33.79
C LEU A 534 5.87 -8.44 35.12
N ALA A 535 6.54 -8.03 36.19
CA ALA A 535 5.91 -7.82 37.50
C ALA A 535 4.92 -6.63 37.54
N GLU A 536 5.09 -5.63 36.66
CA GLU A 536 4.19 -4.48 36.55
C GLU A 536 2.86 -4.85 35.85
N VAL A 537 2.90 -5.86 34.96
CA VAL A 537 1.72 -6.34 34.22
C VAL A 537 1.13 -7.63 34.83
N ALA A 538 1.96 -8.44 35.50
CA ALA A 538 1.55 -9.61 36.26
C ALA A 538 0.67 -9.20 37.45
N GLY A 539 -0.64 -9.43 37.31
CA GLY A 539 -1.66 -9.00 38.27
C GLY A 539 -2.78 -8.20 37.63
N GLN A 540 -2.60 -7.72 36.39
CA GLN A 540 -3.69 -7.19 35.59
C GLN A 540 -4.51 -8.35 35.02
N VAL A 541 -5.54 -8.75 35.74
CA VAL A 541 -6.59 -9.60 35.17
C VAL A 541 -7.35 -8.73 34.17
N LEU A 542 -7.24 -9.06 32.88
CA LEU A 542 -8.10 -8.45 31.88
C LEU A 542 -9.54 -8.86 32.23
N ASP A 543 -10.36 -7.91 32.67
CA ASP A 543 -11.79 -8.12 32.86
C ASP A 543 -12.38 -8.34 31.46
N VAL A 544 -12.41 -9.60 31.03
CA VAL A 544 -12.84 -9.99 29.69
C VAL A 544 -14.25 -9.49 29.38
N PRO A 545 -15.23 -9.53 30.30
CA PRO A 545 -16.50 -8.83 30.11
C PRO A 545 -16.34 -7.32 29.82
N ALA A 546 -15.56 -6.58 30.60
CA ALA A 546 -15.35 -5.14 30.38
C ALA A 546 -14.51 -4.85 29.12
N ALA A 547 -13.56 -5.72 28.78
CA ALA A 547 -12.76 -5.65 27.57
C ALA A 547 -13.61 -5.97 26.33
N LEU A 548 -14.50 -6.96 26.40
CA LEU A 548 -15.50 -7.27 25.39
C LEU A 548 -16.57 -6.17 25.29
N GLU A 549 -16.92 -5.48 26.38
CA GLU A 549 -17.78 -4.30 26.35
C GLU A 549 -17.08 -3.11 25.68
N ARG A 550 -15.79 -2.90 25.96
CA ARG A 550 -14.94 -1.91 25.27
C ARG A 550 -14.72 -2.27 23.82
N LEU A 551 -14.51 -3.54 23.50
CA LEU A 551 -14.41 -4.08 22.13
C LEU A 551 -15.75 -4.03 21.43
N ALA A 552 -16.88 -4.21 22.13
CA ALA A 552 -18.21 -4.04 21.58
C ALA A 552 -18.47 -2.57 21.28
N ALA A 553 -18.09 -1.65 22.17
CA ALA A 553 -18.15 -0.21 21.97
C ALA A 553 -17.18 0.29 20.88
N LEU A 554 -15.98 -0.32 20.77
CA LEU A 554 -15.06 -0.14 19.65
C LEU A 554 -15.61 -0.77 18.38
N SER A 555 -16.28 -1.92 18.45
CA SER A 555 -16.96 -2.58 17.33
C SER A 555 -18.20 -1.83 16.89
N GLU A 556 -18.79 -1.00 17.74
CA GLU A 556 -19.86 -0.08 17.34
C GLU A 556 -19.29 1.15 16.64
N ARG A 557 -18.03 1.47 16.92
CA ARG A 557 -17.19 2.43 16.21
C ARG A 557 -16.61 1.87 14.89
N ILE A 558 -16.22 0.59 14.87
CA ILE A 558 -15.63 -0.17 13.76
C ILE A 558 -16.71 -0.83 12.88
N ARG A 559 -17.94 -1.05 13.35
CA ARG A 559 -19.11 -1.38 12.48
C ARG A 559 -19.49 -0.23 11.56
N ARG A 560 -18.84 0.92 11.69
CA ARG A 560 -18.87 1.95 10.67
C ARG A 560 -17.82 1.76 9.56
N ASP A 561 -16.84 0.87 9.75
CA ASP A 561 -15.74 0.58 8.83
C ASP A 561 -15.67 -0.94 8.51
N ASP A 562 -16.28 -1.32 7.38
CA ASP A 562 -16.62 -2.69 6.95
C ASP A 562 -15.42 -3.63 6.60
N PHE A 563 -14.83 -4.36 7.55
CA PHE A 563 -13.84 -5.42 7.23
C PHE A 563 -14.16 -6.85 7.70
N ALA A 564 -15.37 -7.13 8.21
CA ALA A 564 -15.79 -8.50 8.50
C ALA A 564 -16.68 -9.05 7.35
N PRO A 565 -16.37 -10.20 6.73
CA PRO A 565 -17.28 -10.83 5.78
C PRO A 565 -18.60 -11.18 6.47
N THR A 566 -19.71 -10.86 5.82
CA THR A 566 -21.03 -11.21 6.35
C THR A 566 -21.22 -12.73 6.33
N GLN A 567 -22.06 -13.25 7.23
CA GLN A 567 -22.38 -14.68 7.28
C GLN A 567 -22.85 -15.25 5.93
N ALA A 568 -23.59 -14.46 5.14
CA ALA A 568 -24.02 -14.84 3.80
C ALA A 568 -22.86 -14.97 2.79
N THR A 569 -21.77 -14.21 2.97
CA THR A 569 -20.56 -14.30 2.13
C THR A 569 -19.78 -15.57 2.45
N LEU A 570 -19.67 -15.92 3.74
CA LEU A 570 -19.06 -17.16 4.19
C LEU A 570 -19.84 -18.38 3.68
N GLU A 571 -21.16 -18.35 3.78
CA GLU A 571 -22.05 -19.41 3.27
C GLU A 571 -21.96 -19.57 1.74
N ALA A 572 -21.81 -18.47 0.99
CA ALA A 572 -21.61 -18.50 -0.46
C ALA A 572 -20.26 -19.13 -0.87
N TRP A 573 -19.20 -18.88 -0.11
CA TRP A 573 -17.87 -19.46 -0.36
C TRP A 573 -17.79 -20.95 -0.01
N VAL A 574 -18.54 -21.39 1.01
CA VAL A 574 -18.73 -22.81 1.32
C VAL A 574 -19.56 -23.50 0.23
N ALA A 575 -20.61 -22.84 -0.27
CA ALA A 575 -21.47 -23.38 -1.32
C ALA A 575 -20.78 -23.46 -2.70
N SER A 576 -19.80 -22.60 -2.98
CA SER A 576 -19.01 -22.62 -4.22
C SER A 576 -17.88 -23.65 -4.22
N GLY A 577 -17.68 -24.38 -3.11
CA GLY A 577 -16.57 -25.33 -2.95
C GLY A 577 -15.20 -24.67 -2.79
N SER A 578 -15.17 -23.35 -2.53
CA SER A 578 -13.93 -22.57 -2.35
C SER A 578 -13.37 -22.68 -0.93
N LEU A 579 -14.14 -23.22 0.00
CA LEU A 579 -13.73 -23.64 1.35
C LEU A 579 -14.18 -25.10 1.51
N LEU A 580 -13.23 -26.01 1.74
CA LEU A 580 -13.57 -27.35 2.23
C LEU A 580 -14.02 -27.23 3.69
N PRO A 581 -15.12 -27.88 4.10
CA PRO A 581 -15.57 -27.84 5.48
C PRO A 581 -14.52 -28.49 6.38
N VAL A 582 -14.16 -27.79 7.46
CA VAL A 582 -13.42 -28.34 8.60
C VAL A 582 -14.07 -29.66 9.01
N GLU A 583 -13.26 -30.71 9.14
CA GLU A 583 -13.68 -32.10 9.29
C GLU A 583 -14.83 -32.28 10.30
N ALA A 584 -15.92 -32.89 9.86
CA ALA A 584 -16.98 -33.36 10.74
C ALA A 584 -16.56 -34.70 11.36
N GLU A 585 -16.44 -34.76 12.69
CA GLU A 585 -16.30 -36.03 13.40
C GLU A 585 -17.54 -36.91 13.19
N ARG A 586 -17.32 -38.21 12.95
CA ARG A 586 -18.37 -39.22 12.97
C ARG A 586 -18.42 -39.85 14.34
N ASP A 587 -19.60 -39.94 14.92
CA ASP A 587 -19.79 -40.69 16.16
C ASP A 587 -19.62 -42.20 15.93
N ALA A 588 -19.62 -42.98 17.02
CA ALA A 588 -19.47 -44.44 16.98
C ALA A 588 -20.60 -45.16 16.19
N SER A 589 -21.65 -44.45 15.76
CA SER A 589 -22.73 -44.97 14.91
C SER A 589 -22.61 -44.53 13.44
N GLY A 590 -21.60 -43.72 13.10
CA GLY A 590 -21.29 -43.30 11.74
C GLY A 590 -22.05 -42.07 11.24
N GLN A 591 -22.83 -41.39 12.10
CA GLN A 591 -23.48 -40.13 11.74
C GLN A 591 -22.54 -38.93 11.91
N LEU A 592 -22.63 -38.00 10.95
CA LEU A 592 -21.85 -36.75 10.92
C LEU A 592 -22.44 -35.76 11.92
N GLN A 593 -21.63 -35.29 12.87
CA GLN A 593 -21.99 -34.19 13.77
C GLN A 593 -21.29 -32.90 13.30
N PRO A 594 -21.96 -31.72 13.40
CA PRO A 594 -21.27 -30.45 13.26
C PRO A 594 -20.30 -30.28 14.43
N VAL A 595 -19.05 -29.88 14.14
CA VAL A 595 -18.08 -29.52 15.18
C VAL A 595 -18.60 -28.27 15.90
N SER A 596 -19.17 -28.44 17.09
CA SER A 596 -19.51 -27.35 17.99
C SER A 596 -18.26 -26.83 18.70
N ALA A 597 -17.29 -26.29 17.94
CA ALA A 597 -16.08 -25.66 18.48
C ALA A 597 -16.16 -24.13 18.55
N TRP A 598 -17.37 -23.57 18.53
CA TRP A 598 -17.64 -22.40 19.37
C TRP A 598 -18.30 -22.91 20.64
N ALA A 599 -17.56 -23.71 21.41
CA ALA A 599 -17.93 -23.99 22.78
C ALA A 599 -18.21 -22.64 23.44
N THR A 600 -19.33 -22.52 24.15
CA THR A 600 -19.65 -21.38 25.01
C THR A 600 -18.34 -20.96 25.69
N PRO A 601 -17.86 -19.71 25.48
CA PRO A 601 -16.56 -19.32 26.01
C PRO A 601 -16.59 -19.63 27.51
N PRO A 602 -15.54 -20.28 28.06
CA PRO A 602 -15.47 -20.50 29.50
C PRO A 602 -15.79 -19.19 30.20
N ALA A 603 -16.62 -19.25 31.25
CA ALA A 603 -17.17 -18.06 31.93
C ALA A 603 -16.08 -17.09 32.44
N GLN A 604 -14.82 -17.51 32.42
CA GLN A 604 -13.64 -16.70 32.67
C GLN A 604 -12.54 -17.13 31.68
N TRP A 605 -12.27 -16.30 30.66
CA TRP A 605 -10.97 -16.30 30.01
C TRP A 605 -10.03 -15.51 30.91
N THR A 606 -9.12 -16.16 31.63
CA THR A 606 -8.03 -15.48 32.31
C THR A 606 -6.84 -15.47 31.35
N PHE A 607 -6.71 -14.43 30.53
CA PHE A 607 -5.44 -14.14 29.90
C PHE A 607 -4.49 -13.68 30.99
N ARG A 608 -3.33 -14.34 31.13
CA ARG A 608 -2.29 -13.78 31.98
C ARG A 608 -1.60 -12.70 31.16
N ALA A 609 -1.30 -11.56 31.77
CA ALA A 609 -0.65 -10.47 31.04
C ALA A 609 0.73 -10.86 30.48
N GLU A 610 1.38 -11.87 31.08
CA GLU A 610 2.58 -12.55 30.58
C GLU A 610 2.38 -13.18 29.18
N ASP A 611 1.16 -13.58 28.82
CA ASP A 611 0.82 -14.16 27.50
C ASP A 611 0.57 -13.08 26.42
N LEU A 612 0.30 -11.84 26.84
CA LEU A 612 -0.06 -10.72 25.94
C LEU A 612 1.14 -9.84 25.59
N LEU A 613 2.14 -9.73 26.48
CA LEU A 613 3.30 -8.86 26.31
C LEU A 613 4.13 -9.14 25.04
N PRO A 614 4.44 -10.40 24.69
CA PRO A 614 5.16 -10.73 23.46
C PRO A 614 4.40 -10.31 22.19
N ARG A 615 3.07 -10.41 22.19
CA ARG A 615 2.21 -9.96 21.07
C ARG A 615 2.16 -8.45 20.95
N MET A 616 2.27 -7.72 22.07
CA MET A 616 2.34 -6.26 22.08
C MET A 616 3.68 -5.70 21.57
N ARG A 617 4.73 -6.52 21.50
CA ARG A 617 6.06 -6.11 20.99
C ARG A 617 6.49 -6.81 19.70
N GLN A 618 5.55 -7.16 18.83
CA GLN A 618 5.90 -7.52 17.44
C GLN A 618 6.84 -6.49 16.78
N GLU A 619 6.77 -5.22 17.20
CA GLU A 619 7.60 -4.12 16.70
C GLU A 619 9.08 -4.15 17.15
N GLU A 620 9.42 -4.92 18.20
CA GLU A 620 10.80 -5.03 18.72
C GLU A 620 11.56 -6.26 18.19
N ALA A 621 10.87 -7.19 17.54
CA ALA A 621 11.51 -8.35 16.91
C ALA A 621 12.35 -7.93 15.71
N GLU A 622 13.51 -8.55 15.55
CA GLU A 622 14.33 -8.39 14.35
C GLU A 622 14.14 -9.60 13.44
N VAL A 623 13.49 -9.40 12.30
CA VAL A 623 13.30 -10.45 11.30
C VAL A 623 14.43 -10.39 10.28
N HIS A 624 15.11 -11.51 10.05
CA HIS A 624 16.14 -11.67 9.03
C HIS A 624 15.62 -12.54 7.90
N ALA A 625 16.03 -12.26 6.66
CA ALA A 625 15.59 -12.98 5.47
C ALA A 625 16.74 -13.24 4.49
N TRP A 626 16.71 -14.38 3.81
CA TRP A 626 17.62 -14.69 2.70
C TRP A 626 17.27 -13.93 1.40
N SER A 627 15.98 -13.72 1.14
CA SER A 627 15.46 -13.10 -0.08
C SER A 627 15.10 -11.62 0.16
N PRO A 628 14.90 -10.81 -0.90
CA PRO A 628 14.65 -9.38 -0.78
C PRO A 628 13.20 -9.07 -0.33
N THR A 629 12.65 -9.83 0.61
CA THR A 629 11.40 -9.49 1.29
C THR A 629 11.49 -8.20 2.11
N TYR A 630 12.65 -7.53 2.16
CA TYR A 630 12.83 -6.34 2.99
C TYR A 630 12.07 -5.10 2.52
N ASP A 631 11.59 -5.11 1.27
CA ASP A 631 10.67 -4.11 0.73
C ASP A 631 9.19 -4.50 0.95
N ALA A 632 8.93 -5.59 1.71
CA ALA A 632 7.61 -6.19 1.95
C ALA A 632 7.49 -6.78 3.38
N THR A 633 6.34 -7.38 3.71
CA THR A 633 6.15 -8.16 4.94
C THR A 633 6.61 -9.61 4.76
N THR A 634 6.72 -10.40 5.84
CA THR A 634 6.73 -11.87 5.75
C THR A 634 5.45 -12.36 5.05
N HIS A 635 5.42 -13.61 4.58
CA HIS A 635 4.27 -14.23 3.88
C HIS A 635 3.97 -13.68 2.47
N ARG A 636 5.00 -13.31 1.71
CA ARG A 636 4.84 -12.80 0.33
C ARG A 636 5.56 -13.71 -0.67
N PRO A 637 4.88 -14.73 -1.22
CA PRO A 637 5.53 -15.78 -2.00
C PRO A 637 6.21 -15.27 -3.29
N GLN A 638 5.78 -14.13 -3.81
CA GLN A 638 6.42 -13.49 -4.95
C GLN A 638 7.85 -12.96 -4.67
N PHE A 639 8.20 -12.76 -3.39
CA PHE A 639 9.53 -12.33 -2.92
C PHE A 639 10.37 -13.50 -2.40
N PHE A 640 9.82 -14.71 -2.38
CA PHE A 640 10.59 -15.90 -2.02
C PHE A 640 11.67 -16.15 -3.07
N GLY A 641 12.85 -16.59 -2.61
CA GLY A 641 13.93 -17.00 -3.49
C GLY A 641 13.53 -18.20 -4.36
N VAL A 642 14.34 -18.51 -5.35
CA VAL A 642 14.11 -19.64 -6.25
C VAL A 642 14.99 -20.81 -5.79
N LEU A 643 14.37 -21.96 -5.56
CA LEU A 643 15.04 -23.24 -5.38
C LEU A 643 14.98 -24.01 -6.71
N GLU A 644 16.13 -24.18 -7.35
CA GLU A 644 16.29 -25.02 -8.54
C GLU A 644 16.86 -26.39 -8.16
N PHE A 645 16.25 -27.46 -8.65
CA PHE A 645 16.74 -28.82 -8.40
C PHE A 645 17.81 -29.18 -9.44
N GLY A 646 19.06 -29.38 -9.01
CA GLY A 646 20.16 -29.83 -9.87
C GLY A 646 20.16 -31.34 -10.06
N GLY A 647 20.74 -31.83 -11.16
CA GLY A 647 20.96 -33.28 -11.39
C GLY A 647 22.22 -33.83 -10.70
N GLU A 648 22.40 -35.14 -10.74
CA GLU A 648 23.66 -35.78 -10.33
C GLU A 648 24.83 -35.30 -11.21
N GLN A 649 25.94 -34.88 -10.60
CA GLN A 649 27.18 -34.72 -11.35
C GLN A 649 27.67 -36.11 -11.78
N ALA A 650 27.84 -36.32 -13.08
CA ALA A 650 28.71 -37.39 -13.55
C ALA A 650 30.08 -37.16 -12.91
N ALA A 651 30.51 -38.08 -12.05
CA ALA A 651 31.82 -38.03 -11.40
C ALA A 651 32.89 -37.82 -12.50
N GLN A 652 33.57 -36.67 -12.45
CA GLN A 652 34.71 -36.37 -13.30
C GLN A 652 36.00 -36.92 -12.68
#